data_AF-A0A543J609-F1
#
_entry.id   AF-A0A543J609-F1
#
_cell.length_a   1.000
_cell.length_b   1.000
_cell.length_c   1.000
_cell.angle_alpha   90.00
_cell.angle_beta   90.00
_cell.angle_gamma   90.00
#
_symmetry.space_group_name_H-M   'P 1'
#
loop_
_entity.id
_entity.type
_entity.pdbx_description
1 polymer ?
#
loop_
_entity_poly.entity_id
_entity_poly.type
_entity_poly.pdbx_seq_one_letter_code
_entity_poly.pdbx_strand_id
1 'polypeptide(L)'
;MVEREPMVQTAPPAPPPPQFSASFAGATLVVGPPGGAGPAAVALARGLPVDRGRTVVVVDPPQGDETSFWPVVAAALQGRGPVRLMTPNSGSMRPTAPAQWLSEQLQTEVVAPDGAVTTVPGVAFVAGNGGYGCWLRFLPGASPVPMGRRFPVPNWEAVDPNVPWPTGEVGVSEPIPAGLWLRAQRAQFDPQAPDARAVIGLPCRDDVLTVVVGGPGQPPIPADEVCRLVGGLPSAARTRVRLVWYGGEHQAQAVAEGLGEPVSLYTGLPVGSQRNGAAVVAVNPRGQQTWRPYVTEVRYPAAGAPVVSGYRVPVPGLVERDPGVYDLGGGVVLEVVPSGLWVREAEDNGPEVRSLPVDPEWARLTVGTPGRTTAGAVAVAGASLVERLEPEVRRLLKVVFCDPTPMPTPPVAEEPPPLVTVDEPVPLSVDGPLAESPAPEWGELAGEEVVPVEHRSTEQERDALRRMLGERYGEHAAVACRHIVERPDDPEAFEAVVTDLAAVSACLRHDEEILVEALRSGKLGRLWPYAAAVVSGLRRLPVHQGVTVCWGDARRFRTGDVLVEHGLLNTVAGPVVPVDGRVEFLLWSVTGRRVSVVDSFGSVVQERVLFAPGTAFKVLAVVEAEESAPMQVMAQEVVGRHHELPPGVLGSLERAAVALRHHARATA
;
A
#
# COMPACT_ATOMS: atom_id res chain seq x y z
N MET A 1 -38.28 21.28 84.99
CA MET A 1 -37.12 21.69 84.17
C MET A 1 -36.07 20.61 84.35
N VAL A 2 -35.95 19.70 83.39
CA VAL A 2 -34.88 18.71 83.33
C VAL A 2 -34.15 19.03 82.03
N GLU A 3 -32.91 19.48 82.14
CA GLU A 3 -32.04 19.79 81.02
C GLU A 3 -31.77 18.52 80.22
N ARG A 4 -32.09 18.56 78.92
CA ARG A 4 -31.68 17.54 77.96
C ARG A 4 -30.28 17.90 77.47
N GLU A 5 -29.31 17.02 77.71
CA GLU A 5 -28.00 17.06 77.05
C GLU A 5 -28.18 16.98 75.52
N PRO A 6 -27.41 17.75 74.73
CA PRO A 6 -27.46 17.67 73.29
C PRO A 6 -26.76 16.40 72.81
N MET A 7 -27.50 15.57 72.07
CA MET A 7 -26.93 14.45 71.33
C MET A 7 -25.91 14.97 70.31
N VAL A 8 -24.65 14.56 70.47
CA VAL A 8 -23.61 14.72 69.45
C VAL A 8 -24.02 13.88 68.25
N GLN A 9 -24.41 14.55 67.17
CA GLN A 9 -24.70 13.93 65.90
C GLN A 9 -23.37 13.60 65.21
N THR A 10 -22.93 12.34 65.31
CA THR A 10 -21.78 11.83 64.57
C THR A 10 -22.01 12.06 63.08
N ALA A 11 -21.10 12.80 62.45
CA ALA A 11 -21.10 13.02 61.00
C ALA A 11 -21.08 11.66 60.28
N PRO A 12 -21.82 11.51 59.17
CA PRO A 12 -21.83 10.27 58.40
C PRO A 12 -20.40 9.90 57.96
N PRO A 13 -20.04 8.61 57.94
CA PRO A 13 -18.73 8.17 57.49
C PRO A 13 -18.46 8.71 56.08
N ALA A 14 -17.26 9.26 55.88
CA ALA A 14 -16.84 9.75 54.56
C ALA A 14 -17.03 8.62 53.52
N PRO A 15 -17.59 8.93 52.33
CA PRO A 15 -17.76 7.93 51.30
C PRO A 15 -16.40 7.25 51.00
N PRO A 16 -16.39 5.95 50.70
CA PRO A 16 -15.16 5.28 50.30
C PRO A 16 -14.53 6.04 49.12
N PRO A 17 -13.19 6.12 49.06
CA PRO A 17 -12.53 6.82 47.97
C PRO A 17 -13.01 6.22 46.63
N PRO A 18 -13.25 7.06 45.62
CA PRO A 18 -13.66 6.58 44.30
C PRO A 18 -12.65 5.53 43.83
N GLN A 19 -13.15 4.35 43.45
CA GLN A 19 -12.28 3.27 42.98
C GLN A 19 -11.97 3.52 41.49
N PHE A 20 -10.69 3.59 41.16
CA PHE A 20 -10.22 3.76 39.79
C PHE A 20 -8.82 3.17 39.60
N SER A 21 -8.44 2.99 38.34
CA SER A 21 -7.04 2.79 37.96
C SER A 21 -6.50 4.09 37.35
N ALA A 22 -5.29 4.45 37.74
CA ALA A 22 -4.54 5.56 37.14
C ALA A 22 -3.11 5.10 36.91
N SER A 23 -2.70 5.04 35.65
CA SER A 23 -1.36 4.56 35.28
C SER A 23 -0.79 5.36 34.13
N PHE A 24 0.54 5.49 34.09
CA PHE A 24 1.20 6.15 32.97
C PHE A 24 1.48 5.15 31.85
N ALA A 25 1.15 5.56 30.62
CA ALA A 25 1.52 4.88 29.40
C ALA A 25 2.40 5.84 28.58
N GLY A 26 3.73 5.68 28.69
CA GLY A 26 4.67 6.71 28.24
C GLY A 26 4.60 7.95 29.13
N ALA A 27 4.42 9.14 28.54
CA ALA A 27 4.25 10.40 29.26
C ALA A 27 2.78 10.75 29.58
N THR A 28 1.84 9.93 29.11
CA THR A 28 0.40 10.18 29.20
C THR A 28 -0.21 9.42 30.38
N LEU A 29 -1.06 10.09 31.16
CA LEU A 29 -1.84 9.45 32.22
C LEU A 29 -3.10 8.81 31.64
N VAL A 30 -3.36 7.55 31.97
CA VAL A 30 -4.59 6.84 31.63
C VAL A 30 -5.40 6.63 32.89
N VAL A 31 -6.65 7.12 32.88
CA VAL A 31 -7.61 6.95 33.97
C VAL A 31 -8.73 6.03 33.50
N GLY A 32 -8.91 4.90 34.17
CA GLY A 32 -9.89 3.88 33.81
C GLY A 32 -10.56 3.23 35.02
N PRO A 33 -11.41 2.21 34.81
CA PRO A 33 -12.10 1.52 35.89
C PRO A 33 -11.11 0.82 36.85
N PRO A 34 -11.56 0.37 38.04
CA PRO A 34 -10.70 -0.29 39.03
C PRO A 34 -9.91 -1.48 38.50
N GLY A 35 -10.49 -2.22 37.54
CA GLY A 35 -9.87 -3.38 36.90
C GLY A 35 -8.74 -3.05 35.91
N GLY A 36 -8.46 -1.76 35.67
CA GLY A 36 -7.49 -1.30 34.67
C GLY A 36 -8.17 -0.71 33.44
N ALA A 37 -7.45 0.19 32.76
CA ALA A 37 -7.88 0.72 31.46
C ALA A 37 -7.73 -0.33 30.36
N GLY A 38 -8.61 -0.28 29.37
CA GLY A 38 -8.62 -1.13 28.19
C GLY A 38 -7.39 -0.95 27.30
N PRO A 39 -7.03 -1.97 26.50
CA PRO A 39 -5.86 -1.93 25.63
C PRO A 39 -5.85 -0.76 24.64
N ALA A 40 -7.02 -0.36 24.12
CA ALA A 40 -7.16 0.76 23.19
C ALA A 40 -6.77 2.10 23.81
N ALA A 41 -7.21 2.38 25.04
CA ALA A 41 -6.86 3.61 25.76
C ALA A 41 -5.36 3.68 26.06
N VAL A 42 -4.77 2.55 26.47
CA VAL A 42 -3.31 2.44 26.71
C VAL A 42 -2.52 2.63 25.42
N ALA A 43 -2.98 2.05 24.30
CA ALA A 43 -2.33 2.20 23.00
C ALA A 43 -2.37 3.66 22.51
N LEU A 44 -3.54 4.32 22.60
CA LEU A 44 -3.69 5.75 22.30
C LEU A 44 -2.72 6.58 23.15
N ALA A 45 -2.69 6.35 24.46
CA ALA A 45 -1.85 7.09 25.40
C ALA A 45 -0.35 7.03 25.06
N ARG A 46 0.15 5.86 24.59
CA ARG A 46 1.54 5.70 24.14
C ARG A 46 1.87 6.47 22.87
N GLY A 47 0.89 6.72 22.01
CA GLY A 47 1.07 7.41 20.73
C GLY A 47 0.94 8.93 20.80
N LEU A 48 0.50 9.48 21.94
CA LEU A 48 0.20 10.90 22.07
C LEU A 48 1.45 11.77 22.23
N PRO A 49 1.42 13.01 21.70
CA PRO A 49 2.50 13.97 21.89
C PRO A 49 2.64 14.39 23.36
N VAL A 50 3.88 14.67 23.77
CA VAL A 50 4.20 15.16 25.11
C VAL A 50 3.84 16.65 25.22
N ASP A 51 3.03 17.03 26.21
CA ASP A 51 2.84 18.43 26.62
C ASP A 51 3.74 18.72 27.82
N ARG A 52 4.78 19.55 27.66
CA ARG A 52 5.67 19.87 28.79
C ARG A 52 5.02 20.77 29.85
N GLY A 53 3.92 21.45 29.52
CA GLY A 53 3.23 22.35 30.42
C GLY A 53 1.98 21.76 31.08
N ARG A 54 1.55 20.56 30.66
CA ARG A 54 0.28 19.96 31.10
C ARG A 54 0.40 18.45 31.28
N THR A 55 -0.34 17.90 32.24
CA THR A 55 -0.56 16.46 32.30
C THR A 55 -1.52 16.07 31.17
N VAL A 56 -1.05 15.27 30.21
CA VAL A 56 -1.91 14.72 29.15
C VAL A 56 -2.67 13.52 29.70
N VAL A 57 -3.99 13.49 29.49
CA VAL A 57 -4.89 12.51 30.11
C VAL A 57 -5.78 11.85 29.06
N VAL A 58 -5.78 10.52 29.04
CA VAL A 58 -6.78 9.69 28.35
C VAL A 58 -7.74 9.12 29.39
N VAL A 59 -9.04 9.28 29.15
CA VAL A 59 -10.11 8.76 30.02
C VAL A 59 -10.76 7.57 29.33
N ASP A 60 -10.83 6.45 30.04
CA ASP A 60 -11.44 5.20 29.59
C ASP A 60 -12.61 4.83 30.52
N PRO A 61 -13.79 5.44 30.34
CA PRO A 61 -14.92 5.21 31.24
C PRO A 61 -15.54 3.81 31.02
N PRO A 62 -16.20 3.23 32.04
CA PRO A 62 -17.03 2.04 31.86
C PRO A 62 -18.12 2.27 30.81
N GLN A 63 -18.44 1.24 30.01
CA GLN A 63 -19.50 1.34 29.01
C GLN A 63 -20.84 1.71 29.64
N GLY A 64 -21.49 2.75 29.11
CA GLY A 64 -22.80 3.22 29.56
C GLY A 64 -22.78 4.16 30.77
N ASP A 65 -21.60 4.49 31.33
CA ASP A 65 -21.48 5.30 32.55
C ASP A 65 -20.47 6.46 32.44
N GLU A 66 -20.43 7.11 31.27
CA GLU A 66 -19.44 8.14 30.93
C GLU A 66 -19.55 9.40 31.81
N THR A 67 -20.78 9.85 32.11
CA THR A 67 -21.02 11.10 32.83
C THR A 67 -20.70 10.99 34.32
N SER A 68 -20.99 9.84 34.95
CA SER A 68 -20.74 9.65 36.39
C SER A 68 -19.26 9.38 36.70
N PHE A 69 -18.46 9.10 35.66
CA PHE A 69 -17.04 8.84 35.79
C PHE A 69 -16.20 10.12 35.98
N TRP A 70 -16.70 11.31 35.65
CA TRP A 70 -15.94 12.56 35.76
C TRP A 70 -15.49 12.95 37.19
N PRO A 71 -16.31 12.76 38.26
CA PRO A 71 -15.85 12.84 39.65
C PRO A 71 -14.64 11.97 39.96
N VAL A 72 -14.58 10.76 39.39
CA VAL A 72 -13.44 9.84 39.54
C VAL A 72 -12.21 10.39 38.84
N VAL A 73 -12.37 10.93 37.63
CA VAL A 73 -11.29 11.61 36.89
C VAL A 73 -10.78 12.82 37.67
N ALA A 74 -11.66 13.65 38.24
CA ALA A 74 -11.26 14.79 39.06
C ALA A 74 -10.41 14.36 40.27
N ALA A 75 -10.81 13.30 40.98
CA ALA A 75 -10.05 12.74 42.09
C ALA A 75 -8.66 12.24 41.63
N ALA A 76 -8.57 11.56 40.48
CA ALA A 76 -7.31 11.06 39.92
C ALA A 76 -6.34 12.18 39.50
N LEU A 77 -6.87 13.35 39.15
CA LEU A 77 -6.13 14.51 38.66
C LEU A 77 -5.78 15.55 39.73
N GLN A 78 -6.29 15.41 40.96
CA GLN A 78 -5.95 16.33 42.05
C GLN A 78 -4.44 16.46 42.24
N GLY A 79 -3.95 17.70 42.29
CA GLY A 79 -2.53 18.01 42.50
C GLY A 79 -1.61 17.81 41.28
N ARG A 80 -2.13 17.45 40.09
CA ARG A 80 -1.33 17.19 38.88
C ARG A 80 -1.09 18.41 37.99
N GLY A 81 -1.48 19.60 38.44
CA GLY A 81 -1.32 20.86 37.70
C GLY A 81 -2.26 20.98 36.49
N PRO A 82 -1.93 21.86 35.52
CA PRO A 82 -2.70 22.00 34.28
C PRO A 82 -2.88 20.68 33.53
N VAL A 83 -4.04 20.50 32.91
CA VAL A 83 -4.44 19.23 32.28
C VAL A 83 -4.77 19.42 30.80
N ARG A 84 -4.42 18.44 29.97
CA ARG A 84 -4.94 18.29 28.61
C ARG A 84 -5.74 16.99 28.49
N LEU A 85 -7.05 17.11 28.26
CA LEU A 85 -7.94 15.98 28.06
C LEU A 85 -7.90 15.53 26.60
N MET A 86 -7.74 14.23 26.37
CA MET A 86 -7.74 13.61 25.04
C MET A 86 -9.06 12.94 24.70
N THR A 87 -10.11 13.25 25.48
CA THR A 87 -11.45 12.68 25.33
C THR A 87 -12.26 13.52 24.32
N PRO A 88 -12.78 12.92 23.24
CA PRO A 88 -13.61 13.61 22.25
C PRO A 88 -14.75 14.41 22.86
N ASN A 89 -15.02 15.60 22.32
CA ASN A 89 -16.10 16.50 22.72
C ASN A 89 -16.10 16.94 24.19
N SER A 90 -15.03 16.65 24.95
CA SER A 90 -15.00 16.98 26.39
C SER A 90 -14.91 18.48 26.66
N GLY A 91 -14.51 19.27 25.67
CA GLY A 91 -14.56 20.73 25.68
C GLY A 91 -15.76 21.32 24.95
N SER A 92 -16.72 20.53 24.48
CA SER A 92 -17.85 21.08 23.72
C SER A 92 -18.73 22.01 24.55
N MET A 93 -19.48 22.91 23.91
CA MET A 93 -20.42 23.80 24.61
C MET A 93 -21.70 23.09 25.09
N ARG A 94 -21.71 21.76 25.12
CA ARG A 94 -22.83 20.97 25.63
C ARG A 94 -22.84 21.03 27.16
N PRO A 95 -24.03 21.06 27.82
CA PRO A 95 -24.10 21.08 29.28
C PRO A 95 -23.42 19.88 29.98
N THR A 96 -23.28 18.77 29.26
CA THR A 96 -22.66 17.52 29.75
C THR A 96 -21.13 17.49 29.57
N ALA A 97 -20.54 18.47 28.88
CA ALA A 97 -19.11 18.49 28.64
C ALA A 97 -18.36 18.81 29.94
N PRO A 98 -17.37 17.99 30.34
CA PRO A 98 -16.76 18.06 31.66
C PRO A 98 -15.70 19.16 31.80
N ALA A 99 -15.16 19.75 30.72
CA ALA A 99 -13.91 20.52 30.82
C ALA A 99 -13.99 21.76 31.73
N GLN A 100 -15.06 22.55 31.62
CA GLN A 100 -15.26 23.72 32.49
C GLN A 100 -15.44 23.27 33.95
N TRP A 101 -16.28 22.27 34.19
CA TRP A 101 -16.50 21.72 35.52
C TRP A 101 -15.22 21.14 36.13
N LEU A 102 -14.42 20.40 35.35
CA LEU A 102 -13.12 19.87 35.78
C LEU A 102 -12.14 20.99 36.12
N SER A 103 -12.09 22.06 35.32
CA SER A 103 -11.26 23.23 35.62
C SER A 103 -11.64 23.85 36.96
N GLU A 104 -12.94 23.97 37.25
CA GLU A 104 -13.46 24.47 38.52
C GLU A 104 -13.16 23.53 39.70
N GLN A 105 -13.30 22.22 39.53
CA GLN A 105 -12.99 21.26 40.60
C GLN A 105 -11.49 21.20 40.92
N LEU A 106 -10.64 21.25 39.88
CA LEU A 106 -9.19 21.16 40.03
C LEU A 106 -8.54 22.52 40.34
N GLN A 107 -9.28 23.62 40.21
CA GLN A 107 -8.79 24.99 40.33
C GLN A 107 -7.54 25.24 39.46
N THR A 108 -7.54 24.67 38.25
CA THR A 108 -6.41 24.74 37.31
C THR A 108 -6.88 24.81 35.86
N GLU A 109 -5.96 25.05 34.95
CA GLU A 109 -6.26 25.08 33.52
C GLU A 109 -6.58 23.67 33.00
N VAL A 110 -7.65 23.57 32.21
CA VAL A 110 -7.98 22.36 31.46
C VAL A 110 -8.02 22.73 29.98
N VAL A 111 -7.31 21.98 29.14
CA VAL A 111 -7.41 22.08 27.68
C VAL A 111 -8.14 20.84 27.16
N ALA A 112 -9.21 21.04 26.40
CA ALA A 112 -10.07 19.96 25.94
C ALA A 112 -10.59 20.21 24.52
N PRO A 113 -10.86 19.16 23.73
CA PRO A 113 -11.32 19.29 22.36
C PRO A 113 -12.83 19.58 22.26
N ASP A 114 -13.20 20.54 21.43
CA ASP A 114 -14.57 20.76 20.95
C ASP A 114 -14.77 20.05 19.61
N GLY A 115 -14.78 18.71 19.65
CA GLY A 115 -14.92 17.86 18.47
C GLY A 115 -14.36 16.46 18.67
N ALA A 116 -14.37 15.66 17.61
CA ALA A 116 -13.68 14.38 17.59
C ALA A 116 -12.16 14.61 17.59
N VAL A 117 -11.40 13.73 18.23
CA VAL A 117 -9.93 13.80 18.21
C VAL A 117 -9.40 12.68 17.32
N THR A 118 -8.63 13.05 16.31
CA THR A 118 -7.88 12.14 15.46
C THR A 118 -6.39 12.31 15.75
N THR A 119 -5.65 11.21 15.82
CA THR A 119 -4.21 11.26 16.03
C THR A 119 -3.50 10.75 14.79
N VAL A 120 -2.47 11.47 14.36
CA VAL A 120 -1.57 11.09 13.27
C VAL A 120 -0.13 11.32 13.74
N PRO A 121 0.89 10.77 13.03
CA PRO A 121 2.27 11.02 13.42
C PRO A 121 2.55 12.53 13.51
N GLY A 122 2.93 12.98 14.71
CA GLY A 122 3.29 14.37 14.99
C GLY A 122 2.19 15.24 15.61
N VAL A 123 0.90 14.87 15.53
CA VAL A 123 -0.18 15.76 16.00
C VAL A 123 -1.47 15.02 16.42
N ALA A 124 -2.15 15.56 17.43
CA ALA A 124 -3.55 15.32 17.74
C ALA A 124 -4.40 16.46 17.17
N PHE A 125 -5.36 16.13 16.32
CA PHE A 125 -6.18 17.06 15.57
C PHE A 125 -7.64 16.99 16.00
N VAL A 126 -8.27 18.14 16.21
CA VAL A 126 -9.72 18.23 16.47
C VAL A 126 -10.46 18.31 15.14
N ALA A 127 -11.16 17.22 14.81
CA ALA A 127 -12.05 17.13 13.67
C ALA A 127 -13.46 17.58 14.08
N GLY A 128 -14.02 18.53 13.34
CA GLY A 128 -15.36 19.04 13.59
C GLY A 128 -15.64 20.38 12.92
N ASN A 129 -16.91 20.55 12.55
CA ASN A 129 -17.43 21.76 11.89
C ASN A 129 -18.52 22.45 12.74
N GLY A 130 -18.84 21.89 13.92
CA GLY A 130 -19.82 22.43 14.86
C GLY A 130 -19.14 23.01 16.10
N GLY A 131 -19.71 24.06 16.67
CA GLY A 131 -19.09 24.79 17.78
C GLY A 131 -17.84 25.56 17.31
N TYR A 132 -16.78 25.52 18.12
CA TYR A 132 -15.47 26.09 17.81
C TYR A 132 -14.60 25.13 16.98
N GLY A 133 -14.86 23.81 17.01
CA GLY A 133 -14.14 22.84 16.18
C GLY A 133 -12.63 22.79 16.42
N CYS A 134 -12.18 23.06 17.64
CA CYS A 134 -10.76 23.21 17.97
C CYS A 134 -10.46 22.83 19.42
N TRP A 135 -9.19 22.90 19.83
CA TRP A 135 -8.80 22.83 21.23
C TRP A 135 -9.26 24.11 21.95
N LEU A 136 -9.92 23.93 23.10
CA LEU A 136 -10.38 25.02 23.95
C LEU A 136 -9.64 24.98 25.28
N ARG A 137 -9.28 26.17 25.77
CA ARG A 137 -8.65 26.42 27.06
C ARG A 137 -9.68 26.90 28.06
N PHE A 138 -9.81 26.19 29.17
CA PHE A 138 -10.73 26.49 30.26
C PHE A 138 -9.94 26.93 31.48
N LEU A 139 -10.39 28.00 32.11
CA LEU A 139 -9.91 28.48 33.40
C LEU A 139 -11.07 28.56 34.39
N PRO A 140 -10.82 28.42 35.70
CA PRO A 140 -11.86 28.51 36.71
C PRO A 140 -12.63 29.85 36.61
N GLY A 141 -13.95 29.78 36.46
CA GLY A 141 -14.83 30.95 36.41
C GLY A 141 -14.69 31.85 35.17
N ALA A 142 -13.94 31.44 34.14
CA ALA A 142 -13.77 32.19 32.89
C ALA A 142 -14.42 31.49 31.70
N SER A 143 -14.73 32.25 30.65
CA SER A 143 -15.18 31.69 29.38
C SER A 143 -14.02 30.97 28.65
N PRO A 144 -14.31 29.88 27.91
CA PRO A 144 -13.29 29.15 27.17
C PRO A 144 -12.65 29.97 26.06
N VAL A 145 -11.35 29.74 25.82
CA VAL A 145 -10.56 30.42 24.79
C VAL A 145 -10.05 29.42 23.75
N PRO A 146 -10.32 29.62 22.45
CA PRO A 146 -9.77 28.79 21.36
C PRO A 146 -8.24 28.79 21.28
N MET A 147 -7.65 27.62 20.98
CA MET A 147 -6.19 27.42 20.90
C MET A 147 -5.68 26.87 19.55
N GLY A 148 -6.57 26.67 18.57
CA GLY A 148 -6.23 26.02 17.28
C GLY A 148 -6.66 24.56 17.22
N ARG A 149 -6.59 23.93 16.05
CA ARG A 149 -7.08 22.57 15.81
C ARG A 149 -6.04 21.50 16.16
N ARG A 150 -4.76 21.86 16.26
CA ARG A 150 -3.64 20.91 16.39
C ARG A 150 -2.96 20.98 17.75
N PHE A 151 -2.46 19.83 18.19
CA PHE A 151 -1.61 19.71 19.36
C PHE A 151 -0.50 18.67 19.10
N PRO A 152 0.79 19.04 19.20
CA PRO A 152 1.31 20.39 19.39
C PRO A 152 0.91 21.32 18.23
N VAL A 153 0.90 22.62 18.49
CA VAL A 153 0.62 23.65 17.47
C VAL A 153 1.85 23.75 16.57
N PRO A 154 1.76 23.39 15.27
CA PRO A 154 2.90 23.55 14.38
C PRO A 154 3.16 25.03 14.08
N ASN A 155 4.41 25.39 13.77
CA ASN A 155 4.83 26.78 13.52
C ASN A 155 4.05 27.49 12.40
N TRP A 156 3.38 26.73 11.53
CA TRP A 156 2.55 27.26 10.46
C TRP A 156 1.06 27.40 10.82
N GLU A 157 0.53 26.85 11.92
CA GLU A 157 -0.93 26.85 12.16
C GLU A 157 -1.53 28.24 12.32
N ALA A 158 -0.77 29.22 12.84
CA ALA A 158 -1.24 30.60 12.96
C ALA A 158 -1.65 31.24 11.62
N VAL A 159 -1.31 30.61 10.50
CA VAL A 159 -1.61 31.09 9.14
C VAL A 159 -2.69 30.26 8.43
N ASP A 160 -3.22 29.21 9.06
CA ASP A 160 -4.17 28.26 8.49
C ASP A 160 -5.62 28.75 8.69
N PRO A 161 -6.43 28.86 7.62
CA PRO A 161 -7.87 29.03 7.80
C PRO A 161 -8.46 27.80 8.51
N ASN A 162 -8.73 27.95 9.81
CA ASN A 162 -9.33 26.92 10.67
C ASN A 162 -10.79 26.56 10.30
N VAL A 163 -11.28 26.99 9.14
CA VAL A 163 -12.64 26.73 8.64
C VAL A 163 -12.57 26.43 7.14
N PRO A 164 -13.48 25.58 6.62
CA PRO A 164 -13.57 25.35 5.18
C PRO A 164 -13.72 26.66 4.39
N TRP A 165 -12.87 26.84 3.38
CA TRP A 165 -12.83 28.04 2.56
C TRP A 165 -13.00 27.69 1.08
N PRO A 166 -14.09 28.14 0.42
CA PRO A 166 -14.23 28.00 -1.04
C PRO A 166 -13.16 28.82 -1.77
N THR A 167 -12.39 28.16 -2.62
CA THR A 167 -11.31 28.79 -3.40
C THR A 167 -11.79 29.26 -4.78
N GLY A 168 -13.00 28.86 -5.20
CA GLY A 168 -13.58 29.18 -6.50
C GLY A 168 -14.89 28.43 -6.72
N GLU A 169 -15.20 28.12 -8.00
CA GLU A 169 -16.40 27.38 -8.37
C GLU A 169 -16.25 25.87 -8.22
N VAL A 170 -14.99 25.37 -8.19
CA VAL A 170 -14.68 23.94 -8.16
C VAL A 170 -14.17 23.53 -6.78
N GLY A 171 -13.24 24.28 -6.22
CA GLY A 171 -12.47 23.88 -5.03
C GLY A 171 -13.02 24.38 -3.71
N VAL A 172 -12.87 23.56 -2.67
CA VAL A 172 -12.99 23.94 -1.26
C VAL A 172 -11.75 23.46 -0.52
N SER A 173 -11.12 24.36 0.23
CA SER A 173 -10.00 24.07 1.11
C SER A 173 -10.51 23.69 2.50
N GLU A 174 -10.18 22.50 2.97
CA GLU A 174 -10.55 22.00 4.31
C GLU A 174 -9.30 21.77 5.18
N PRO A 175 -9.36 22.08 6.49
CA PRO A 175 -8.27 21.79 7.39
C PRO A 175 -8.14 20.28 7.63
N ILE A 176 -6.92 19.77 7.47
CA ILE A 176 -6.53 18.38 7.76
C ILE A 176 -5.39 18.37 8.78
N PRO A 177 -5.09 17.23 9.45
CA PRO A 177 -4.04 17.20 10.47
C PRO A 177 -2.69 17.75 10.02
N ALA A 178 -2.24 17.44 8.79
CA ALA A 178 -0.95 17.88 8.25
C ALA A 178 -0.97 19.25 7.51
N GLY A 179 -2.13 19.89 7.40
CA GLY A 179 -2.27 21.15 6.66
C GLY A 179 -3.66 21.35 6.08
N LEU A 180 -3.74 21.50 4.75
CA LEU A 180 -4.96 21.81 4.01
C LEU A 180 -5.23 20.76 2.93
N TRP A 181 -6.50 20.46 2.69
CA TRP A 181 -6.95 19.66 1.55
C TRP A 181 -7.87 20.50 0.67
N LEU A 182 -7.37 20.86 -0.51
CA LEU A 182 -8.13 21.50 -1.58
C LEU A 182 -8.78 20.44 -2.46
N ARG A 183 -10.07 20.15 -2.21
CA ARG A 183 -10.84 19.11 -2.90
C ARG A 183 -12.02 19.69 -3.68
N ALA A 184 -12.61 18.89 -4.57
CA ALA A 184 -13.79 19.32 -5.30
C ALA A 184 -15.00 19.49 -4.35
N GLN A 185 -15.68 20.63 -4.42
CA GLN A 185 -16.79 20.97 -3.52
C GLN A 185 -18.03 20.10 -3.75
N ARG A 186 -18.30 19.74 -5.01
CA ARG A 186 -19.48 18.94 -5.42
C ARG A 186 -19.32 17.44 -5.21
N ALA A 187 -18.11 16.97 -4.91
CA ALA A 187 -17.87 15.57 -4.60
C ALA A 187 -18.38 15.24 -3.19
N GLN A 188 -19.04 14.09 -3.05
CA GLN A 188 -19.44 13.60 -1.74
C GLN A 188 -18.19 13.32 -0.91
N PHE A 189 -18.12 13.92 0.28
CA PHE A 189 -17.03 13.71 1.22
C PHE A 189 -17.45 12.64 2.23
N ASP A 190 -16.76 11.51 2.21
CA ASP A 190 -16.81 10.50 3.26
C ASP A 190 -15.43 10.43 3.94
N PRO A 191 -15.27 10.89 5.19
CA PRO A 191 -13.99 10.83 5.90
C PRO A 191 -13.53 9.39 6.19
N GLN A 192 -14.42 8.39 6.08
CA GLN A 192 -14.08 6.98 6.26
C GLN A 192 -13.67 6.29 4.95
N ALA A 193 -13.90 6.92 3.79
CA ALA A 193 -13.46 6.39 2.51
C ALA A 193 -11.94 6.17 2.52
N PRO A 194 -11.42 5.09 1.89
CA PRO A 194 -9.99 4.83 1.81
C PRO A 194 -9.17 6.04 1.37
N ASP A 195 -9.68 6.80 0.39
CA ASP A 195 -8.98 7.94 -0.17
C ASP A 195 -8.88 9.12 0.81
N ALA A 196 -9.97 9.41 1.53
CA ALA A 196 -9.96 10.43 2.57
C ALA A 196 -9.06 10.04 3.74
N ARG A 197 -9.03 8.75 4.12
CA ARG A 197 -8.14 8.25 5.18
C ARG A 197 -6.66 8.42 4.83
N ALA A 198 -6.28 8.28 3.55
CA ALA A 198 -4.91 8.51 3.10
C ALA A 198 -4.47 9.97 3.29
N VAL A 199 -5.36 10.93 3.04
CA VAL A 199 -5.10 12.37 3.24
C VAL A 199 -5.16 12.77 4.71
N ILE A 200 -6.14 12.26 5.46
CA ILE A 200 -6.28 12.56 6.89
C ILE A 200 -5.11 11.99 7.68
N GLY A 201 -4.58 10.82 7.29
CA GLY A 201 -3.49 10.12 7.96
C GLY A 201 -2.08 10.67 7.71
N LEU A 202 -1.93 11.75 6.92
CA LEU A 202 -0.63 12.32 6.60
C LEU A 202 0.11 12.80 7.87
N PRO A 203 1.44 12.60 7.95
CA PRO A 203 2.22 13.03 9.09
C PRO A 203 2.29 14.56 9.16
N CYS A 204 2.02 15.12 10.32
CA CYS A 204 2.16 16.55 10.55
C CYS A 204 3.61 16.88 10.91
N ARG A 205 4.17 17.91 10.25
CA ARG A 205 5.54 18.40 10.46
C ARG A 205 5.48 19.85 10.93
N ASP A 206 6.34 20.19 11.88
CA ASP A 206 6.32 21.49 12.55
C ASP A 206 6.53 22.68 11.59
N ASP A 207 7.40 22.51 10.59
CA ASP A 207 7.76 23.57 9.63
C ASP A 207 7.28 23.32 8.20
N VAL A 208 6.37 22.35 7.97
CA VAL A 208 5.84 22.06 6.63
C VAL A 208 4.32 22.06 6.65
N LEU A 209 3.73 23.02 5.92
CA LEU A 209 2.30 23.08 5.64
C LEU A 209 2.02 22.24 4.39
N THR A 210 1.42 21.06 4.56
CA THR A 210 1.08 20.19 3.42
C THR A 210 -0.24 20.63 2.82
N VAL A 211 -0.25 20.96 1.54
CA VAL A 211 -1.47 21.32 0.79
C VAL A 211 -1.75 20.22 -0.22
N VAL A 212 -2.73 19.39 0.08
CA VAL A 212 -3.19 18.33 -0.81
C VAL A 212 -4.16 18.92 -1.82
N VAL A 213 -3.98 18.63 -3.11
CA VAL A 213 -4.79 19.17 -4.21
C VAL A 213 -5.47 18.03 -4.96
N GLY A 214 -6.79 18.11 -5.09
CA GLY A 214 -7.62 17.12 -5.78
C GLY A 214 -8.00 15.92 -4.93
N GLY A 215 -8.70 14.98 -5.55
CA GLY A 215 -8.98 13.66 -5.00
C GLY A 215 -9.22 12.64 -6.12
N PRO A 216 -8.95 11.34 -5.89
CA PRO A 216 -9.27 10.27 -6.84
C PRO A 216 -10.73 10.30 -7.28
N GLY A 217 -10.98 10.19 -8.58
CA GLY A 217 -12.32 10.23 -9.16
C GLY A 217 -13.03 11.60 -9.07
N GLN A 218 -12.39 12.64 -8.55
CA GLN A 218 -12.95 13.99 -8.48
C GLN A 218 -12.62 14.81 -9.74
N PRO A 219 -13.41 15.85 -10.06
CA PRO A 219 -13.01 16.83 -11.07
C PRO A 219 -11.65 17.46 -10.74
N PRO A 220 -10.79 17.71 -11.74
CA PRO A 220 -9.47 18.32 -11.51
C PRO A 220 -9.61 19.73 -10.96
N ILE A 221 -8.79 20.08 -9.98
CA ILE A 221 -8.73 21.44 -9.42
C ILE A 221 -7.97 22.36 -10.40
N PRO A 222 -8.57 23.47 -10.84
CA PRO A 222 -7.89 24.47 -11.66
C PRO A 222 -6.68 25.10 -10.96
N ALA A 223 -5.61 25.36 -11.71
CA ALA A 223 -4.37 25.95 -11.18
C ALA A 223 -4.59 27.33 -10.53
N ASP A 224 -5.54 28.14 -11.05
CA ASP A 224 -5.88 29.45 -10.50
C ASP A 224 -6.53 29.36 -9.10
N GLU A 225 -7.28 28.29 -8.81
CA GLU A 225 -7.81 28.03 -7.46
C GLU A 225 -6.67 27.72 -6.48
N VAL A 226 -5.69 26.93 -6.91
CA VAL A 226 -4.48 26.64 -6.12
C VAL A 226 -3.69 27.93 -5.87
N CYS A 227 -3.53 28.78 -6.90
CA CYS A 227 -2.91 30.09 -6.77
C CYS A 227 -3.65 31.00 -5.78
N ARG A 228 -4.99 31.00 -5.78
CA ARG A 228 -5.79 31.77 -4.80
C ARG A 228 -5.58 31.27 -3.38
N LEU A 229 -5.57 29.95 -3.18
CA LEU A 229 -5.32 29.36 -1.87
C LEU A 229 -3.92 29.73 -1.35
N VAL A 230 -2.88 29.43 -2.13
CA VAL A 230 -1.49 29.64 -1.72
C VAL A 230 -1.16 31.14 -1.65
N GLY A 231 -1.64 31.94 -2.59
CA GLY A 231 -1.48 33.39 -2.62
C GLY A 231 -2.21 34.11 -1.50
N GLY A 232 -3.26 33.50 -0.94
CA GLY A 232 -3.95 34.00 0.26
C GLY A 232 -3.17 33.80 1.56
N LEU A 233 -2.14 32.95 1.56
CA LEU A 233 -1.30 32.71 2.72
C LEU A 233 -0.26 33.84 2.90
N PRO A 234 0.10 34.22 4.13
CA PRO A 234 1.22 35.12 4.40
C PRO A 234 2.52 34.63 3.74
N SER A 235 3.38 35.54 3.28
CA SER A 235 4.66 35.21 2.61
C SER A 235 5.55 34.24 3.41
N ALA A 236 5.62 34.42 4.73
CA ALA A 236 6.35 33.53 5.62
C ALA A 236 5.81 32.09 5.63
N ALA A 237 4.51 31.89 5.37
CA ALA A 237 3.90 30.58 5.27
C ALA A 237 4.08 29.95 3.90
N ARG A 238 4.04 30.75 2.82
CA ARG A 238 4.22 30.27 1.44
C ARG A 238 5.51 29.47 1.25
N THR A 239 6.60 29.90 1.90
CA THR A 239 7.89 29.17 1.87
C THR A 239 7.86 27.78 2.54
N ARG A 240 6.91 27.55 3.46
CA ARG A 240 6.69 26.27 4.16
C ARG A 240 5.68 25.36 3.46
N VAL A 241 5.02 25.83 2.40
CA VAL A 241 4.04 25.03 1.66
C VAL A 241 4.75 23.91 0.91
N ARG A 242 4.19 22.70 1.01
CA ARG A 242 4.48 21.59 0.12
C ARG A 242 3.18 21.11 -0.51
N LEU A 243 3.09 21.27 -1.83
CA LEU A 243 1.97 20.78 -2.61
C LEU A 243 2.06 19.26 -2.72
N VAL A 244 0.92 18.58 -2.67
CA VAL A 244 0.78 17.16 -2.99
C VAL A 244 -0.41 17.03 -3.93
N TRP A 245 -0.18 16.54 -5.14
CA TRP A 245 -1.30 16.25 -6.03
C TRP A 245 -1.86 14.86 -5.73
N TYR A 246 -3.17 14.79 -5.51
CA TYR A 246 -3.84 13.58 -5.10
C TYR A 246 -4.96 13.25 -6.09
N GLY A 247 -4.62 12.44 -7.09
CA GLY A 247 -5.49 12.14 -8.23
C GLY A 247 -5.24 13.07 -9.42
N GLY A 248 -5.09 12.47 -10.60
CA GLY A 248 -4.84 13.19 -11.86
C GLY A 248 -3.43 13.76 -12.00
N GLU A 249 -3.17 14.40 -13.14
CA GLU A 249 -1.89 15.06 -13.44
C GLU A 249 -1.75 16.40 -12.69
N HIS A 250 -0.54 16.68 -12.23
CA HIS A 250 -0.28 17.90 -11.47
C HIS A 250 0.01 19.11 -12.36
N GLN A 251 -0.36 20.31 -11.91
CA GLN A 251 -0.14 21.57 -12.63
C GLN A 251 0.86 22.49 -11.91
N ALA A 252 1.84 21.92 -11.19
CA ALA A 252 2.78 22.67 -10.35
C ALA A 252 3.53 23.81 -11.07
N GLN A 253 3.93 23.61 -12.33
CA GLN A 253 4.58 24.65 -13.13
C GLN A 253 3.65 25.84 -13.40
N ALA A 254 2.40 25.60 -13.78
CA ALA A 254 1.40 26.65 -13.99
C ALA A 254 1.07 27.40 -12.69
N VAL A 255 1.11 26.73 -11.54
CA VAL A 255 0.94 27.36 -10.22
C VAL A 255 2.14 28.26 -9.89
N ALA A 256 3.37 27.81 -10.15
CA ALA A 256 4.58 28.63 -9.96
C ALA A 256 4.55 29.91 -10.82
N GLU A 257 4.19 29.76 -12.09
CA GLU A 257 4.01 30.86 -13.03
C GLU A 257 2.92 31.83 -12.58
N GLY A 258 1.75 31.30 -12.19
CA GLY A 258 0.61 32.10 -11.72
C GLY A 258 0.89 32.86 -10.42
N LEU A 259 1.71 32.31 -9.53
CA LEU A 259 2.14 32.98 -8.29
C LEU A 259 3.32 33.94 -8.49
N GLY A 260 4.11 33.75 -9.56
CA GLY A 260 5.39 34.45 -9.76
C GLY A 260 6.47 34.07 -8.74
N GLU A 261 6.28 32.98 -8.00
CA GLU A 261 7.16 32.50 -6.92
C GLU A 261 7.37 30.98 -7.06
N PRO A 262 8.53 30.44 -6.65
CA PRO A 262 8.77 29.01 -6.74
C PRO A 262 7.86 28.23 -5.79
N VAL A 263 7.29 27.11 -6.26
CA VAL A 263 6.52 26.18 -5.43
C VAL A 263 7.28 24.86 -5.26
N SER A 264 7.05 24.19 -4.14
CA SER A 264 7.66 22.89 -3.84
C SER A 264 6.58 21.83 -3.77
N LEU A 265 6.80 20.70 -4.46
CA LEU A 265 5.87 19.61 -4.66
C LEU A 265 6.48 18.32 -4.10
N TYR A 266 5.72 17.57 -3.30
CA TYR A 266 6.05 16.16 -3.07
C TYR A 266 5.57 15.31 -4.25
N THR A 267 6.43 14.39 -4.70
CA THR A 267 6.16 13.45 -5.82
C THR A 267 5.15 12.35 -5.48
N GLY A 268 4.56 12.41 -4.29
CA GLY A 268 3.59 11.46 -3.78
C GLY A 268 3.11 11.87 -2.38
N LEU A 269 2.32 11.01 -1.73
CA LEU A 269 1.86 11.28 -0.37
C LEU A 269 3.01 11.04 0.62
N PRO A 270 3.29 12.00 1.54
CA PRO A 270 4.19 11.74 2.65
C PRO A 270 3.54 10.75 3.63
N VAL A 271 4.21 9.64 3.91
CA VAL A 271 3.80 8.60 4.84
C VAL A 271 4.88 8.36 5.90
N GLY A 272 4.52 7.73 7.01
CA GLY A 272 5.47 7.23 8.00
C GLY A 272 5.61 8.07 9.27
N SER A 273 6.44 7.56 10.19
CA SER A 273 6.61 8.09 11.55
C SER A 273 7.67 9.19 11.62
N GLN A 274 7.46 10.21 12.45
CA GLN A 274 8.41 11.32 12.66
C GLN A 274 9.83 10.86 13.01
N ARG A 275 10.02 9.67 13.60
CA ARG A 275 11.36 9.17 13.99
C ARG A 275 12.26 8.81 12.79
N ASN A 276 11.68 8.37 11.67
CA ASN A 276 12.44 7.92 10.49
C ASN A 276 12.34 8.90 9.30
N GLY A 277 11.73 10.07 9.51
CA GLY A 277 11.35 11.00 8.44
C GLY A 277 10.13 10.53 7.66
N ALA A 278 9.42 11.47 7.04
CA ALA A 278 8.31 11.14 6.14
C ALA A 278 8.89 10.52 4.85
N ALA A 279 8.56 9.25 4.60
CA ALA A 279 8.78 8.64 3.29
C ALA A 279 7.75 9.20 2.31
N VAL A 280 8.07 9.29 1.02
CA VAL A 280 7.09 9.67 0.00
C VAL A 280 6.70 8.42 -0.79
N VAL A 281 5.40 8.22 -0.97
CA VAL A 281 4.82 7.09 -1.72
C VAL A 281 3.99 7.65 -2.87
N ALA A 282 4.29 7.20 -4.08
CA ALA A 282 3.54 7.55 -5.27
C ALA A 282 2.10 7.02 -5.16
N VAL A 283 1.17 7.74 -5.78
CA VAL A 283 -0.25 7.40 -5.77
C VAL A 283 -0.76 7.41 -7.20
N ASN A 284 -1.39 6.31 -7.63
CA ASN A 284 -2.00 6.25 -8.95
C ASN A 284 -3.27 7.12 -9.03
N PRO A 285 -3.82 7.38 -10.24
CA PRO A 285 -5.05 8.16 -10.40
C PRO A 285 -6.27 7.60 -9.65
N ARG A 286 -6.24 6.32 -9.24
CA ARG A 286 -7.28 5.66 -8.43
C ARG A 286 -7.11 5.89 -6.92
N GLY A 287 -6.11 6.65 -6.48
CA GLY A 287 -5.88 6.92 -5.06
C GLY A 287 -5.06 5.87 -4.33
N GLN A 288 -4.59 4.84 -5.03
CA GLN A 288 -3.86 3.73 -4.44
C GLN A 288 -2.37 4.05 -4.38
N GLN A 289 -1.76 3.77 -3.22
CA GLN A 289 -0.33 3.85 -3.02
C GLN A 289 0.37 2.73 -3.81
N THR A 290 1.41 3.07 -4.57
CA THR A 290 2.05 2.14 -5.53
C THR A 290 3.47 1.77 -5.14
N TRP A 291 4.39 2.74 -5.14
CA TRP A 291 5.81 2.51 -4.89
C TRP A 291 6.44 3.75 -4.25
N ARG A 292 7.71 3.66 -3.84
CA ARG A 292 8.44 4.74 -3.18
C ARG A 292 9.45 5.38 -4.14
N PRO A 293 9.13 6.54 -4.76
CA PRO A 293 10.05 7.22 -5.67
C PRO A 293 11.38 7.58 -5.00
N TYR A 294 12.45 7.57 -5.78
CA TYR A 294 13.75 8.09 -5.32
C TYR A 294 13.70 9.61 -5.15
N VAL A 295 13.00 10.31 -6.04
CA VAL A 295 12.74 11.74 -5.90
C VAL A 295 11.60 11.91 -4.92
N THR A 296 11.80 12.65 -3.83
CA THR A 296 10.73 12.89 -2.84
C THR A 296 10.14 14.28 -2.97
N GLU A 297 10.94 15.27 -3.36
CA GLU A 297 10.51 16.67 -3.47
C GLU A 297 11.12 17.32 -4.72
N VAL A 298 10.29 18.07 -5.45
CA VAL A 298 10.68 18.85 -6.64
C VAL A 298 10.25 20.30 -6.45
N ARG A 299 11.15 21.23 -6.72
CA ARG A 299 10.89 22.67 -6.75
C ARG A 299 10.66 23.13 -8.18
N TYR A 300 9.52 23.77 -8.41
CA TYR A 300 9.14 24.37 -9.67
C TYR A 300 9.38 25.88 -9.60
N PRO A 301 10.37 26.43 -10.34
CA PRO A 301 10.54 27.87 -10.45
C PRO A 301 9.43 28.49 -11.31
N ALA A 302 9.18 29.80 -11.14
CA ALA A 302 8.22 30.53 -11.96
C ALA A 302 8.61 30.56 -13.45
N ALA A 303 9.88 30.31 -13.78
CA ALA A 303 10.36 30.09 -15.13
C ALA A 303 11.54 29.12 -15.11
N GLY A 304 11.62 28.22 -16.10
CA GLY A 304 12.70 27.24 -16.25
C GLY A 304 12.29 25.82 -15.90
N ALA A 305 13.27 24.91 -15.86
CA ALA A 305 13.02 23.50 -15.59
C ALA A 305 12.82 23.23 -14.08
N PRO A 306 12.03 22.21 -13.72
CA PRO A 306 11.91 21.75 -12.34
C PRO A 306 13.26 21.28 -11.78
N VAL A 307 13.50 21.52 -10.50
CA VAL A 307 14.75 21.16 -9.80
C VAL A 307 14.42 20.23 -8.65
N VAL A 308 15.06 19.06 -8.62
CA VAL A 308 14.93 18.12 -7.49
C VAL A 308 15.47 18.77 -6.22
N SER A 309 14.65 18.85 -5.18
CA SER A 309 15.02 19.44 -3.88
C SER A 309 15.12 18.42 -2.75
N GLY A 310 14.59 17.20 -2.95
CA GLY A 310 14.69 16.11 -1.99
C GLY A 310 14.67 14.75 -2.69
N TYR A 311 15.54 13.85 -2.24
CA TYR A 311 15.69 12.51 -2.80
C TYR A 311 16.22 11.50 -1.77
N ARG A 312 16.01 10.22 -2.07
CA ARG A 312 16.67 9.08 -1.43
C ARG A 312 17.91 8.70 -2.23
N VAL A 313 18.95 8.23 -1.54
CA VAL A 313 20.13 7.65 -2.18
C VAL A 313 19.72 6.40 -2.96
N PRO A 314 19.85 6.36 -4.30
CA PRO A 314 19.33 5.24 -5.10
C PRO A 314 20.07 3.92 -4.87
N VAL A 315 21.39 4.01 -4.66
CA VAL A 315 22.25 2.85 -4.40
C VAL A 315 23.24 3.21 -3.30
N PRO A 316 23.26 2.47 -2.17
CA PRO A 316 24.22 2.69 -1.10
C PRO A 316 25.68 2.61 -1.59
N GLY A 317 26.52 3.51 -1.09
CA GLY A 317 27.96 3.51 -1.37
C GLY A 317 28.38 4.21 -2.67
N LEU A 318 27.45 4.80 -3.44
CA LEU A 318 27.82 5.70 -4.53
C LEU A 318 28.36 7.03 -4.00
N VAL A 319 29.34 7.61 -4.71
CA VAL A 319 29.92 8.91 -4.38
C VAL A 319 29.10 10.00 -5.07
N GLU A 320 28.51 10.88 -4.26
CA GLU A 320 27.77 12.05 -4.74
C GLU A 320 28.74 13.19 -5.11
N ARG A 321 28.60 13.72 -6.33
CA ARG A 321 29.42 14.81 -6.89
C ARG A 321 28.75 16.16 -6.71
N ASP A 322 27.47 16.21 -7.02
CA ASP A 322 26.55 17.34 -6.85
C ASP A 322 25.24 16.80 -6.27
N PRO A 323 24.37 17.64 -5.68
CA PRO A 323 23.10 17.17 -5.12
C PRO A 323 22.27 16.35 -6.12
N GLY A 324 22.10 15.06 -5.83
CA GLY A 324 21.36 14.12 -6.67
C GLY A 324 22.15 13.54 -7.85
N VAL A 325 23.44 13.86 -7.99
CA VAL A 325 24.32 13.39 -9.07
C VAL A 325 25.43 12.51 -8.48
N TYR A 326 25.45 11.24 -8.88
CA TYR A 326 26.34 10.22 -8.37
C TYR A 326 27.30 9.72 -9.45
N ASP A 327 28.55 9.51 -9.07
CA ASP A 327 29.58 9.00 -9.97
C ASP A 327 29.44 7.49 -10.21
N LEU A 328 29.38 7.07 -11.48
CA LEU A 328 29.42 5.66 -11.88
C LEU A 328 30.77 5.25 -12.48
N GLY A 329 31.71 6.19 -12.61
CA GLY A 329 33.02 6.00 -13.22
C GLY A 329 33.03 6.24 -14.73
N GLY A 330 34.23 6.49 -15.28
CA GLY A 330 34.43 6.61 -16.73
C GLY A 330 33.73 7.79 -17.40
N GLY A 331 33.43 8.86 -16.66
CA GLY A 331 32.69 10.04 -17.17
C GLY A 331 31.17 9.84 -17.21
N VAL A 332 30.66 8.73 -16.68
CA VAL A 332 29.23 8.44 -16.58
C VAL A 332 28.72 8.78 -15.18
N VAL A 333 27.56 9.42 -15.12
CA VAL A 333 26.89 9.79 -13.86
C VAL A 333 25.47 9.25 -13.81
N LEU A 334 25.00 9.00 -12.60
CA LEU A 334 23.60 8.77 -12.27
C LEU A 334 23.02 10.04 -11.68
N GLU A 335 22.06 10.65 -12.35
CA GLU A 335 21.31 11.80 -11.86
C GLU A 335 19.91 11.37 -11.40
N VAL A 336 19.49 11.88 -10.25
CA VAL A 336 18.11 11.82 -9.78
C VAL A 336 17.34 12.97 -10.41
N VAL A 337 16.40 12.65 -11.29
CA VAL A 337 15.57 13.61 -12.06
C VAL A 337 14.11 13.45 -11.67
N PRO A 338 13.22 14.45 -11.87
CA PRO A 338 11.82 14.35 -11.41
C PRO A 338 11.08 13.07 -11.84
N SER A 339 11.38 12.53 -13.03
CA SER A 339 10.79 11.29 -13.53
C SER A 339 11.37 9.99 -12.95
N GLY A 340 12.48 10.04 -12.23
CA GLY A 340 13.15 8.87 -11.66
C GLY A 340 14.67 8.98 -11.69
N LEU A 341 15.33 8.05 -12.37
CA LEU A 341 16.78 7.99 -12.49
C LEU A 341 17.22 8.23 -13.92
N TRP A 342 18.36 8.89 -14.11
CA TRP A 342 18.94 9.14 -15.42
C TRP A 342 20.44 8.83 -15.44
N VAL A 343 20.84 7.86 -16.26
CA VAL A 343 22.24 7.51 -16.49
C VAL A 343 22.70 8.18 -17.77
N ARG A 344 23.70 9.07 -17.65
CA ARG A 344 24.17 9.95 -18.73
C ARG A 344 25.65 10.20 -18.66
N GLU A 345 26.21 10.82 -19.69
CA GLU A 345 27.56 11.39 -19.61
C GLU A 345 27.52 12.66 -18.75
N ALA A 346 28.62 12.94 -18.03
CA ALA A 346 28.69 14.04 -17.07
C ALA A 346 28.42 15.42 -17.69
N GLU A 347 28.75 15.59 -18.97
CA GLU A 347 28.59 16.86 -19.71
C GLU A 347 27.17 17.09 -20.25
N ASP A 348 26.28 16.09 -20.17
CA ASP A 348 24.94 16.18 -20.75
C ASP A 348 23.94 16.94 -19.87
N ASN A 349 23.16 17.83 -20.51
CA ASN A 349 22.25 18.75 -19.83
C ASN A 349 20.74 18.53 -20.14
N GLY A 350 20.38 17.50 -20.90
CA GLY A 350 19.02 17.16 -21.37
C GLY A 350 17.83 17.71 -20.55
N PRO A 351 17.30 18.92 -20.89
CA PRO A 351 16.22 19.55 -20.13
C PRO A 351 14.90 18.78 -20.26
N GLU A 352 14.72 18.09 -21.38
CA GLU A 352 13.57 17.24 -21.68
C GLU A 352 13.37 16.15 -20.62
N VAL A 353 14.46 15.47 -20.20
CA VAL A 353 14.41 14.43 -19.16
C VAL A 353 14.07 15.03 -17.80
N ARG A 354 14.56 16.25 -17.51
CA ARG A 354 14.30 16.98 -16.26
C ARG A 354 12.90 17.56 -16.14
N SER A 355 12.21 17.76 -17.27
CA SER A 355 10.81 18.21 -17.27
C SER A 355 9.79 17.08 -17.11
N LEU A 356 10.20 15.82 -17.30
CA LEU A 356 9.27 14.68 -17.18
C LEU A 356 8.86 14.48 -15.71
N PRO A 357 7.55 14.33 -15.41
CA PRO A 357 7.07 14.08 -14.07
C PRO A 357 7.35 12.64 -13.62
N VAL A 358 7.23 12.40 -12.31
CA VAL A 358 7.25 11.05 -11.74
C VAL A 358 6.06 10.25 -12.29
N ASP A 359 6.33 9.01 -12.69
CA ASP A 359 5.27 8.07 -13.06
C ASP A 359 4.78 7.35 -11.80
N PRO A 360 3.48 7.42 -11.48
CA PRO A 360 2.97 6.80 -10.27
C PRO A 360 2.93 5.28 -10.34
N GLU A 361 3.04 4.64 -11.50
CA GLU A 361 2.93 3.19 -11.65
C GLU A 361 4.27 2.51 -11.89
N TRP A 362 5.25 3.22 -12.47
CA TRP A 362 6.54 2.65 -12.86
C TRP A 362 7.74 3.47 -12.38
N ALA A 363 8.82 2.79 -11.99
CA ALA A 363 10.09 3.42 -11.72
C ALA A 363 10.88 3.63 -13.03
N ARG A 364 11.05 4.87 -13.48
CA ARG A 364 11.78 5.14 -14.72
C ARG A 364 13.29 5.18 -14.51
N LEU A 365 14.02 4.44 -15.34
CA LEU A 365 15.46 4.59 -15.54
C LEU A 365 15.73 5.02 -16.99
N THR A 366 16.09 6.28 -17.17
CA THR A 366 16.47 6.82 -18.48
C THR A 366 17.96 6.57 -18.72
N VAL A 367 18.35 6.10 -19.89
CA VAL A 367 19.75 5.79 -20.24
C VAL A 367 20.13 6.48 -21.54
N GLY A 368 21.25 7.20 -21.53
CA GLY A 368 21.74 7.95 -22.68
C GLY A 368 21.20 9.39 -22.72
N THR A 369 21.38 10.01 -23.89
CA THR A 369 21.13 11.44 -24.07
C THR A 369 20.14 11.66 -25.20
N PRO A 370 19.05 12.42 -24.99
CA PRO A 370 18.01 12.60 -25.99
C PRO A 370 18.56 12.97 -27.36
N GLY A 371 18.20 12.20 -28.39
CA GLY A 371 18.60 12.44 -29.77
C GLY A 371 20.03 12.03 -30.13
N ARG A 372 20.76 11.37 -29.21
CA ARG A 372 22.10 10.81 -29.47
C ARG A 372 22.08 9.30 -29.24
N THR A 373 22.84 8.58 -30.06
CA THR A 373 23.06 7.15 -29.84
C THR A 373 23.78 6.93 -28.51
N THR A 374 23.24 6.05 -27.68
CA THR A 374 23.75 5.76 -26.35
C THR A 374 25.16 5.15 -26.44
N ALA A 375 26.13 5.80 -25.80
CA ALA A 375 27.50 5.28 -25.73
C ALA A 375 27.54 3.95 -24.97
N GLY A 376 28.37 3.01 -25.41
CA GLY A 376 28.47 1.67 -24.80
C GLY A 376 28.80 1.70 -23.30
N ALA A 377 29.63 2.65 -22.87
CA ALA A 377 29.94 2.85 -21.44
C ALA A 377 28.70 3.24 -20.62
N VAL A 378 27.84 4.10 -21.17
CA VAL A 378 26.58 4.54 -20.52
C VAL A 378 25.58 3.38 -20.43
N ALA A 379 25.46 2.58 -21.50
CA ALA A 379 24.60 1.40 -21.51
C ALA A 379 25.06 0.33 -20.49
N VAL A 380 26.37 0.05 -20.41
CA VAL A 380 26.95 -0.90 -19.45
C VAL A 380 26.78 -0.43 -18.00
N ALA A 381 26.99 0.86 -17.75
CA ALA A 381 26.76 1.47 -16.44
C ALA A 381 25.28 1.38 -16.05
N GLY A 382 24.37 1.64 -16.99
CA GLY A 382 22.92 1.47 -16.81
C GLY A 382 22.55 0.04 -16.42
N ALA A 383 23.02 -0.96 -17.18
CA ALA A 383 22.76 -2.38 -16.88
C ALA A 383 23.32 -2.79 -15.50
N SER A 384 24.53 -2.35 -15.16
CA SER A 384 25.16 -2.62 -13.85
C SER A 384 24.40 -1.96 -12.70
N LEU A 385 23.77 -0.81 -12.95
CA LEU A 385 22.97 -0.11 -11.96
C LEU A 385 21.69 -0.88 -11.62
N VAL A 386 20.99 -1.45 -12.61
CA VAL A 386 19.74 -2.21 -12.41
C VAL A 386 19.89 -3.31 -11.37
N GLU A 387 21.00 -4.05 -11.42
CA GLU A 387 21.31 -5.14 -10.47
C GLU A 387 21.51 -4.66 -9.02
N ARG A 388 21.85 -3.38 -8.85
CA ARG A 388 22.14 -2.76 -7.54
C ARG A 388 20.96 -2.01 -6.94
N LEU A 389 19.90 -1.76 -7.72
CA LEU A 389 18.67 -1.14 -7.22
C LEU A 389 17.92 -2.06 -6.24
N GLU A 390 17.10 -1.48 -5.38
CA GLU A 390 16.25 -2.23 -4.44
C GLU A 390 15.34 -3.24 -5.19
N PRO A 391 15.16 -4.47 -4.67
CA PRO A 391 14.39 -5.51 -5.36
C PRO A 391 12.95 -5.09 -5.72
N GLU A 392 12.29 -4.33 -4.84
CA GLU A 392 10.94 -3.80 -5.05
C GLU A 392 10.90 -2.84 -6.24
N VAL A 393 11.86 -1.92 -6.33
CA VAL A 393 11.96 -0.95 -7.43
C VAL A 393 12.30 -1.66 -8.74
N ARG A 394 13.16 -2.69 -8.70
CA ARG A 394 13.55 -3.46 -9.90
C ARG A 394 12.36 -4.14 -10.57
N ARG A 395 11.36 -4.59 -9.81
CA ARG A 395 10.12 -5.21 -10.34
C ARG A 395 9.24 -4.23 -11.11
N LEU A 396 9.34 -2.94 -10.81
CA LEU A 396 8.56 -1.86 -11.42
C LEU A 396 9.40 -1.01 -12.38
N LEU A 397 10.65 -1.42 -12.65
CA LEU A 397 11.60 -0.62 -13.40
C LEU A 397 11.28 -0.63 -14.90
N LYS A 398 11.10 0.55 -15.47
CA LYS A 398 11.02 0.78 -16.92
C LYS A 398 12.28 1.48 -17.39
N VAL A 399 13.11 0.74 -18.14
CA VAL A 399 14.33 1.29 -18.75
C VAL A 399 13.97 1.94 -20.08
N VAL A 400 14.34 3.21 -20.26
CA VAL A 400 14.07 3.97 -21.49
C VAL A 400 15.39 4.48 -22.04
N PHE A 401 15.73 4.08 -23.27
CA PHE A 401 16.88 4.60 -23.99
C PHE A 401 16.51 5.89 -24.72
N CYS A 402 17.43 6.85 -24.71
CA CYS A 402 17.26 8.16 -25.34
C CYS A 402 17.64 8.20 -26.83
N ASP A 403 17.87 7.04 -27.44
CA ASP A 403 18.35 6.92 -28.81
C ASP A 403 17.43 7.66 -29.81
N PRO A 404 17.98 8.27 -30.88
CA PRO A 404 17.17 8.89 -31.90
C PRO A 404 16.23 7.84 -32.50
N THR A 405 14.94 8.17 -32.56
CA THR A 405 13.94 7.35 -33.25
C THR A 405 14.49 6.99 -34.63
N PRO A 406 14.71 5.70 -34.95
CA PRO A 406 15.17 5.34 -36.28
C PRO A 406 14.15 5.84 -37.30
N MET A 407 14.64 6.47 -38.38
CA MET A 407 13.79 6.85 -39.51
C MET A 407 12.98 5.63 -39.94
N PRO A 408 11.66 5.76 -40.19
CA PRO A 408 10.87 4.66 -40.69
C PRO A 408 11.45 4.22 -42.04
N THR A 409 12.02 3.02 -42.06
CA THR A 409 12.43 2.34 -43.29
C THR A 409 11.17 2.14 -44.14
N PRO A 410 11.15 2.52 -45.43
CA PRO A 410 9.98 2.29 -46.27
C PRO A 410 9.68 0.79 -46.33
N PRO A 411 8.40 0.37 -46.28
CA PRO A 411 8.05 -1.04 -46.23
C PRO A 411 8.43 -1.68 -47.57
N VAL A 412 9.34 -2.65 -47.51
CA VAL A 412 9.42 -3.68 -48.53
C VAL A 412 8.09 -4.45 -48.44
N ALA A 413 7.43 -4.63 -49.58
CA ALA A 413 6.22 -5.41 -49.68
C ALA A 413 6.52 -6.87 -49.32
N GLU A 414 6.42 -7.18 -48.03
CA GLU A 414 6.27 -8.53 -47.52
C GLU A 414 4.78 -8.87 -47.60
N GLU A 415 4.51 -9.95 -48.31
CA GLU A 415 3.20 -10.59 -48.43
C GLU A 415 2.59 -10.75 -47.03
N PRO A 416 1.29 -10.44 -46.82
CA PRO A 416 0.73 -10.34 -45.49
C PRO A 416 0.91 -11.67 -44.75
N PRO A 417 1.63 -11.71 -43.62
CA PRO A 417 1.58 -12.88 -42.76
C PRO A 417 0.15 -13.02 -42.24
N PRO A 418 -0.33 -14.24 -41.99
CA PRO A 418 -1.65 -14.44 -41.41
C PRO A 418 -1.73 -13.69 -40.08
N LEU A 419 -2.89 -13.09 -39.80
CA LEU A 419 -3.22 -12.48 -38.51
C LEU A 419 -3.02 -13.52 -37.40
N VAL A 420 -1.89 -13.46 -36.71
CA VAL A 420 -1.68 -14.12 -35.43
C VAL A 420 -1.78 -13.02 -34.38
N THR A 421 -2.93 -12.93 -33.73
CA THR A 421 -3.10 -12.13 -32.51
C THR A 421 -2.22 -12.74 -31.43
N VAL A 422 -1.10 -12.09 -31.12
CA VAL A 422 -0.32 -12.42 -29.93
C VAL A 422 -1.09 -11.81 -28.75
N ASP A 423 -1.91 -12.62 -28.07
CA ASP A 423 -2.59 -12.25 -26.81
C ASP A 423 -1.50 -11.83 -25.80
N GLU A 424 -1.41 -10.55 -25.44
CA GLU A 424 -0.55 -10.11 -24.34
C GLU A 424 -1.02 -10.72 -23.00
N PRO A 425 -0.09 -11.14 -22.11
CA PRO A 425 -0.45 -11.76 -20.85
C PRO A 425 -1.09 -10.74 -19.89
N VAL A 426 -2.22 -11.11 -19.31
CA VAL A 426 -2.97 -10.33 -18.31
C VAL A 426 -2.55 -10.78 -16.91
N PRO A 427 -1.87 -9.94 -16.10
CA PRO A 427 -1.59 -10.28 -14.71
C PRO A 427 -2.90 -10.48 -13.95
N LEU A 428 -2.98 -11.48 -13.07
CA LEU A 428 -4.17 -11.72 -12.25
C LEU A 428 -3.80 -11.67 -10.78
N SER A 429 -4.49 -10.82 -10.02
CA SER A 429 -4.44 -10.82 -8.56
C SER A 429 -5.78 -11.22 -7.96
N VAL A 430 -5.77 -12.18 -7.05
CA VAL A 430 -6.94 -12.67 -6.31
C VAL A 430 -6.81 -12.37 -4.82
N ASP A 431 -7.94 -12.06 -4.17
CA ASP A 431 -7.95 -11.75 -2.74
C ASP A 431 -7.73 -13.04 -1.92
N GLY A 432 -6.78 -12.97 -0.98
CA GLY A 432 -6.43 -14.04 -0.05
C GLY A 432 -6.99 -13.82 1.37
N PRO A 433 -6.72 -14.75 2.30
CA PRO A 433 -5.95 -15.98 2.09
C PRO A 433 -6.69 -16.98 1.20
N LEU A 434 -5.95 -17.70 0.35
CA LEU A 434 -6.49 -18.83 -0.39
C LEU A 434 -6.50 -20.08 0.48
N ALA A 435 -7.36 -21.04 0.14
CA ALA A 435 -7.32 -22.37 0.74
C ALA A 435 -5.96 -23.05 0.49
N GLU A 436 -5.66 -24.07 1.29
CA GLU A 436 -4.56 -24.97 0.99
C GLU A 436 -4.84 -25.69 -0.34
N SER A 437 -3.84 -25.75 -1.20
CA SER A 437 -3.98 -26.42 -2.49
C SER A 437 -3.94 -27.93 -2.31
N PRO A 438 -4.69 -28.70 -3.13
CA PRO A 438 -4.59 -30.14 -3.14
C PRO A 438 -3.14 -30.61 -3.32
N ALA A 439 -2.69 -31.55 -2.49
CA ALA A 439 -1.37 -32.17 -2.62
C ALA A 439 -1.23 -32.80 -4.01
N PRO A 440 -0.05 -32.73 -4.65
CA PRO A 440 0.15 -33.29 -5.97
C PRO A 440 0.06 -34.81 -5.96
N GLU A 441 -0.67 -35.37 -6.92
CA GLU A 441 -0.77 -36.79 -7.16
C GLU A 441 -0.08 -37.11 -8.48
N TRP A 442 1.09 -37.73 -8.38
CA TRP A 442 1.82 -38.10 -9.57
C TRP A 442 1.45 -39.52 -9.98
N GLY A 443 0.77 -39.67 -11.11
CA GLY A 443 0.26 -40.97 -11.55
C GLY A 443 -0.08 -40.98 -13.02
N GLU A 444 -0.59 -42.12 -13.47
CA GLU A 444 -1.18 -42.22 -14.80
C GLU A 444 -2.63 -41.73 -14.75
N LEU A 445 -3.09 -41.11 -15.83
CA LEU A 445 -4.47 -40.69 -15.99
C LEU A 445 -5.41 -41.90 -15.93
N ALA A 446 -6.46 -41.81 -15.11
CA ALA A 446 -7.41 -42.91 -14.91
C ALA A 446 -8.64 -42.89 -15.85
N GLY A 447 -8.94 -41.74 -16.48
CA GLY A 447 -10.14 -41.54 -17.31
C GLY A 447 -9.84 -41.13 -18.75
N GLU A 448 -10.89 -40.91 -19.55
CA GLU A 448 -10.80 -40.63 -20.99
C GLU A 448 -10.90 -39.14 -21.33
N GLU A 449 -11.44 -38.30 -20.42
CA GLU A 449 -11.64 -36.87 -20.68
C GLU A 449 -10.41 -36.05 -20.22
N VAL A 450 -9.67 -35.50 -21.19
CA VAL A 450 -8.51 -34.63 -20.96
C VAL A 450 -8.71 -33.31 -21.68
N VAL A 451 -8.53 -32.20 -20.97
CA VAL A 451 -8.48 -30.87 -21.58
C VAL A 451 -7.05 -30.63 -22.11
N PRO A 452 -6.83 -30.46 -23.43
CA PRO A 452 -5.51 -30.16 -23.97
C PRO A 452 -4.95 -28.86 -23.40
N VAL A 453 -3.65 -28.80 -23.13
CA VAL A 453 -2.98 -27.59 -22.57
C VAL A 453 -3.10 -26.37 -23.50
N GLU A 454 -3.30 -26.61 -24.79
CA GLU A 454 -3.53 -25.62 -25.83
C GLU A 454 -5.00 -25.27 -26.07
N HIS A 455 -5.93 -25.87 -25.33
CA HIS A 455 -7.37 -25.63 -25.48
C HIS A 455 -7.70 -24.15 -25.32
N ARG A 456 -8.56 -23.65 -26.22
CA ARG A 456 -9.18 -22.33 -26.13
C ARG A 456 -10.67 -22.53 -25.92
N SER A 457 -11.22 -21.86 -24.92
CA SER A 457 -12.65 -22.01 -24.61
C SER A 457 -13.50 -21.58 -25.81
N THR A 458 -14.59 -22.30 -26.05
CA THR A 458 -15.61 -21.94 -27.04
C THR A 458 -16.67 -21.05 -26.41
N GLU A 459 -17.46 -20.34 -27.22
CA GLU A 459 -18.56 -19.52 -26.68
C GLU A 459 -19.61 -20.38 -25.95
N GLN A 460 -19.89 -21.59 -26.44
CA GLN A 460 -20.77 -22.53 -25.76
C GLN A 460 -20.25 -22.95 -24.38
N GLU A 461 -18.93 -23.15 -24.25
CA GLU A 461 -18.30 -23.47 -22.96
C GLU A 461 -18.37 -22.27 -22.01
N ARG A 462 -18.12 -21.05 -22.49
CA ARG A 462 -18.23 -19.82 -21.71
C ARG A 462 -19.66 -19.54 -21.25
N ASP A 463 -20.66 -19.74 -22.11
CA ASP A 463 -22.08 -19.65 -21.77
C ASP A 463 -22.50 -20.68 -20.73
N ALA A 464 -21.96 -21.90 -20.81
CA ALA A 464 -22.20 -22.92 -19.80
C ALA A 464 -21.56 -22.51 -18.46
N LEU A 465 -20.32 -21.99 -18.47
CA LEU A 465 -19.65 -21.50 -17.27
C LEU A 465 -20.40 -20.35 -16.60
N ARG A 466 -20.85 -19.33 -17.35
CA ARG A 466 -21.64 -18.21 -16.81
C ARG A 466 -22.90 -18.72 -16.10
N ARG A 467 -23.57 -19.73 -16.67
CA ARG A 467 -24.74 -20.39 -16.05
C ARG A 467 -24.37 -21.22 -14.82
N MET A 468 -23.22 -21.89 -14.83
CA MET A 468 -22.72 -22.67 -13.69
C MET A 468 -22.37 -21.79 -12.50
N LEU A 469 -21.69 -20.65 -12.74
CA LEU A 469 -21.30 -19.70 -11.69
C LEU A 469 -22.48 -18.86 -11.20
N GLY A 470 -23.49 -18.61 -12.04
CA GLY A 470 -24.68 -17.86 -11.68
C GLY A 470 -24.34 -16.48 -11.14
N GLU A 471 -24.87 -16.14 -9.96
CA GLU A 471 -24.62 -14.84 -9.31
C GLU A 471 -23.15 -14.60 -8.96
N ARG A 472 -22.36 -15.67 -8.72
CA ARG A 472 -20.91 -15.58 -8.44
C ARG A 472 -20.09 -15.10 -9.64
N TYR A 473 -20.62 -15.22 -10.86
CA TYR A 473 -19.89 -14.81 -12.07
C TYR A 473 -19.48 -13.33 -12.02
N GLY A 474 -20.36 -12.45 -11.57
CA GLY A 474 -20.10 -11.01 -11.51
C GLY A 474 -18.91 -10.64 -10.62
N GLU A 475 -18.73 -11.34 -9.50
CA GLU A 475 -17.58 -11.14 -8.60
C GLU A 475 -16.25 -11.46 -9.30
N HIS A 476 -16.17 -12.63 -9.93
CA HIS A 476 -14.93 -13.07 -10.60
C HIS A 476 -14.66 -12.32 -11.91
N ALA A 477 -15.71 -11.93 -12.64
CA ALA A 477 -15.60 -11.06 -13.81
C ALA A 477 -15.09 -9.67 -13.41
N ALA A 478 -15.51 -9.11 -12.27
CA ALA A 478 -14.98 -7.85 -11.76
C ALA A 478 -13.49 -7.95 -11.40
N VAL A 479 -13.05 -9.09 -10.86
CA VAL A 479 -11.61 -9.37 -10.63
C VAL A 479 -10.85 -9.39 -11.96
N ALA A 480 -11.35 -10.11 -12.98
CA ALA A 480 -10.70 -10.15 -14.29
C ALA A 480 -10.62 -8.75 -14.95
N CYS A 481 -11.74 -8.02 -14.98
CA CYS A 481 -11.82 -6.67 -15.55
C CYS A 481 -10.88 -5.66 -14.88
N ARG A 482 -10.57 -5.83 -13.58
CA ARG A 482 -9.63 -4.96 -12.86
C ARG A 482 -8.23 -4.96 -13.47
N HIS A 483 -7.83 -6.09 -14.06
CA HIS A 483 -6.46 -6.33 -14.51
C HIS A 483 -6.27 -6.28 -16.03
N ILE A 484 -7.36 -6.22 -16.80
CA ILE A 484 -7.28 -6.00 -18.25
C ILE A 484 -7.04 -4.50 -18.48
N VAL A 485 -5.79 -4.14 -18.81
CA VAL A 485 -5.34 -2.76 -19.03
C VAL A 485 -5.83 -2.22 -20.36
N GLU A 486 -5.66 -3.00 -21.43
CA GLU A 486 -6.11 -2.67 -22.79
C GLU A 486 -7.33 -3.51 -23.15
N ARG A 487 -8.44 -2.84 -23.47
CA ARG A 487 -9.65 -3.52 -23.92
C ARG A 487 -9.51 -3.87 -25.40
N PRO A 488 -9.66 -5.15 -25.79
CA PRO A 488 -9.83 -5.50 -27.20
C PRO A 488 -10.97 -4.69 -27.81
N ASP A 489 -10.78 -4.23 -29.05
CA ASP A 489 -11.80 -3.48 -29.79
C ASP A 489 -13.05 -4.34 -30.10
N ASP A 490 -12.87 -5.66 -30.13
CA ASP A 490 -13.94 -6.64 -30.29
C ASP A 490 -14.59 -7.00 -28.94
N PRO A 491 -15.86 -6.65 -28.71
CA PRO A 491 -16.58 -6.97 -27.47
C PRO A 491 -16.64 -8.47 -27.18
N GLU A 492 -16.78 -9.33 -28.19
CA GLU A 492 -16.87 -10.78 -28.00
C GLU A 492 -15.52 -11.35 -27.53
N ALA A 493 -14.41 -10.88 -28.12
CA ALA A 493 -13.07 -11.22 -27.68
C ALA A 493 -12.79 -10.74 -26.23
N PHE A 494 -13.24 -9.54 -25.87
CA PHE A 494 -13.11 -9.02 -24.50
C PHE A 494 -13.91 -9.87 -23.50
N GLU A 495 -15.17 -10.21 -23.80
CA GLU A 495 -15.98 -11.07 -22.94
C GLU A 495 -15.38 -12.47 -22.79
N ALA A 496 -14.75 -13.00 -23.85
CA ALA A 496 -14.04 -14.26 -23.78
C ALA A 496 -12.86 -14.22 -22.81
N VAL A 497 -12.04 -13.15 -22.86
CA VAL A 497 -10.91 -12.92 -21.93
C VAL A 497 -11.41 -12.84 -20.49
N VAL A 498 -12.46 -12.03 -20.25
CA VAL A 498 -13.04 -11.84 -18.92
C VAL A 498 -13.57 -13.16 -18.37
N THR A 499 -14.28 -13.94 -19.18
CA THR A 499 -14.88 -15.21 -18.75
C THR A 499 -13.81 -16.26 -18.41
N ASP A 500 -12.74 -16.35 -19.22
CA ASP A 500 -11.63 -17.28 -18.99
C ASP A 500 -10.85 -16.94 -17.70
N LEU A 501 -10.56 -15.66 -17.47
CA LEU A 501 -9.87 -15.21 -16.25
C LEU A 501 -10.77 -15.32 -15.01
N ALA A 502 -12.09 -15.11 -15.17
CA ALA A 502 -13.07 -15.33 -14.11
C ALA A 502 -13.11 -16.81 -13.68
N ALA A 503 -12.98 -17.76 -14.62
CA ALA A 503 -12.84 -19.18 -14.31
C ALA A 503 -11.61 -19.45 -13.44
N VAL A 504 -10.45 -18.88 -13.78
CA VAL A 504 -9.23 -19.06 -12.96
C VAL A 504 -9.43 -18.48 -11.55
N SER A 505 -10.02 -17.28 -11.44
CA SER A 505 -10.32 -16.68 -10.14
C SER A 505 -11.29 -17.52 -9.30
N ALA A 506 -12.36 -18.04 -9.92
CA ALA A 506 -13.36 -18.87 -9.24
C ALA A 506 -12.76 -20.20 -8.76
N CYS A 507 -11.93 -20.83 -9.60
CA CYS A 507 -11.21 -22.05 -9.27
C CYS A 507 -10.37 -21.85 -8.00
N LEU A 508 -9.48 -20.86 -8.00
CA LEU A 508 -8.55 -20.64 -6.87
C LEU A 508 -9.24 -20.24 -5.57
N ARG A 509 -10.38 -19.54 -5.63
CA ARG A 509 -11.06 -19.05 -4.43
C ARG A 509 -12.02 -20.06 -3.82
N HIS A 510 -12.63 -20.93 -4.64
CA HIS A 510 -13.77 -21.73 -4.18
C HIS A 510 -13.80 -23.18 -4.68
N ASP A 511 -13.27 -23.47 -5.86
CA ASP A 511 -13.59 -24.72 -6.56
C ASP A 511 -12.36 -25.58 -6.92
N GLU A 512 -11.16 -25.23 -6.44
CA GLU A 512 -9.88 -25.85 -6.79
C GLU A 512 -9.88 -27.37 -6.54
N GLU A 513 -10.29 -27.80 -5.35
CA GLU A 513 -10.32 -29.22 -4.96
C GLU A 513 -11.22 -30.06 -5.87
N ILE A 514 -12.45 -29.59 -6.11
CA ILE A 514 -13.43 -30.31 -6.95
C ILE A 514 -12.94 -30.39 -8.40
N LEU A 515 -12.33 -29.32 -8.92
CA LEU A 515 -11.85 -29.29 -10.29
C LEU A 515 -10.61 -30.18 -10.47
N VAL A 516 -9.68 -30.15 -9.50
CA VAL A 516 -8.48 -31.02 -9.50
C VAL A 516 -8.87 -32.49 -9.48
N GLU A 517 -9.82 -32.90 -8.63
CA GLU A 517 -10.29 -34.29 -8.56
C GLU A 517 -10.96 -34.75 -9.87
N ALA A 518 -11.77 -33.88 -10.48
CA ALA A 518 -12.42 -34.18 -11.75
C ALA A 518 -11.41 -34.34 -12.91
N LEU A 519 -10.35 -33.51 -12.91
CA LEU A 519 -9.24 -33.58 -13.87
C LEU A 519 -8.40 -34.85 -13.67
N ARG A 520 -8.06 -35.19 -12.43
CA ARG A 520 -7.30 -36.42 -12.11
C ARG A 520 -8.05 -37.69 -12.49
N SER A 521 -9.34 -37.74 -12.20
CA SER A 521 -10.18 -38.89 -12.51
C SER A 521 -10.52 -39.02 -14.01
N GLY A 522 -10.28 -37.97 -14.81
CA GLY A 522 -10.62 -37.91 -16.24
C GLY A 522 -12.12 -38.07 -16.50
N LYS A 523 -12.95 -37.60 -15.56
CA LYS A 523 -14.43 -37.67 -15.58
C LYS A 523 -15.01 -36.27 -15.32
N LEU A 524 -14.80 -35.37 -16.26
CA LEU A 524 -15.21 -33.97 -16.16
C LEU A 524 -16.73 -33.83 -16.31
N GLY A 525 -17.35 -34.52 -17.27
CA GLY A 525 -18.79 -34.47 -17.51
C GLY A 525 -19.31 -33.03 -17.58
N ARG A 526 -20.16 -32.64 -16.60
CA ARG A 526 -20.71 -31.28 -16.53
C ARG A 526 -19.68 -30.19 -16.16
N LEU A 527 -18.53 -30.57 -15.61
CA LEU A 527 -17.43 -29.65 -15.29
C LEU A 527 -16.53 -29.37 -16.49
N TRP A 528 -16.71 -30.06 -17.64
CA TRP A 528 -15.90 -29.84 -18.83
C TRP A 528 -15.78 -28.35 -19.22
N PRO A 529 -16.88 -27.58 -19.35
CA PRO A 529 -16.78 -26.16 -19.70
C PRO A 529 -15.96 -25.32 -18.71
N TYR A 530 -15.99 -25.71 -17.43
CA TYR A 530 -15.22 -25.02 -16.39
C TYR A 530 -13.73 -25.37 -16.50
N ALA A 531 -13.39 -26.65 -16.64
CA ALA A 531 -12.01 -27.09 -16.87
C ALA A 531 -11.42 -26.46 -18.16
N ALA A 532 -12.19 -26.44 -19.25
CA ALA A 532 -11.83 -25.80 -20.51
C ALA A 532 -11.54 -24.30 -20.35
N ALA A 533 -12.39 -23.57 -19.63
CA ALA A 533 -12.22 -22.15 -19.38
C ALA A 533 -11.02 -21.86 -18.45
N VAL A 534 -10.76 -22.69 -17.44
CA VAL A 534 -9.57 -22.56 -16.59
C VAL A 534 -8.30 -22.76 -17.42
N VAL A 535 -8.21 -23.81 -18.24
CA VAL A 535 -7.04 -24.04 -19.11
C VAL A 535 -6.86 -22.91 -20.12
N SER A 536 -7.95 -22.43 -20.73
CA SER A 536 -7.93 -21.25 -21.61
C SER A 536 -7.42 -20.00 -20.87
N GLY A 537 -7.90 -19.77 -19.64
CA GLY A 537 -7.51 -18.64 -18.79
C GLY A 537 -6.05 -18.68 -18.35
N LEU A 538 -5.51 -19.85 -18.01
CA LEU A 538 -4.09 -20.01 -17.67
C LEU A 538 -3.17 -19.51 -18.79
N ARG A 539 -3.55 -19.72 -20.06
CA ARG A 539 -2.75 -19.28 -21.21
C ARG A 539 -2.62 -17.75 -21.28
N ARG A 540 -3.60 -17.04 -20.71
CA ARG A 540 -3.67 -15.57 -20.67
C ARG A 540 -2.87 -14.99 -19.51
N LEU A 541 -2.31 -15.80 -18.62
CA LEU A 541 -1.53 -15.32 -17.48
C LEU A 541 -0.03 -15.20 -17.78
N PRO A 542 0.71 -14.33 -17.06
CA PRO A 542 2.16 -14.24 -17.19
C PRO A 542 2.85 -15.56 -16.86
N VAL A 543 3.89 -15.89 -17.62
CA VAL A 543 4.73 -17.06 -17.36
C VAL A 543 5.68 -16.78 -16.20
N HIS A 544 5.85 -17.76 -15.32
CA HIS A 544 6.86 -17.80 -14.27
C HIS A 544 8.02 -18.70 -14.71
N GLN A 545 9.24 -18.17 -14.69
CA GLN A 545 10.46 -18.94 -14.91
C GLN A 545 11.32 -18.89 -13.65
N GLY A 546 11.45 -20.02 -12.96
CA GLY A 546 12.14 -20.05 -11.67
C GLY A 546 11.71 -21.19 -10.77
N VAL A 547 12.21 -21.18 -9.54
CA VAL A 547 11.91 -22.20 -8.53
C VAL A 547 10.56 -21.91 -7.88
N THR A 548 9.70 -22.92 -7.90
CA THR A 548 8.43 -22.94 -7.18
C THR A 548 8.34 -24.20 -6.31
N VAL A 549 7.50 -24.16 -5.28
CA VAL A 549 7.44 -25.22 -4.27
C VAL A 549 6.01 -25.64 -3.99
N CYS A 550 5.81 -26.94 -3.81
CA CYS A 550 4.60 -27.52 -3.24
C CYS A 550 4.93 -28.70 -2.34
N TRP A 551 3.93 -29.19 -1.62
CA TRP A 551 4.07 -30.30 -0.66
C TRP A 551 3.16 -31.44 -1.05
N GLY A 552 3.60 -32.67 -0.79
CA GLY A 552 2.78 -33.84 -1.05
C GLY A 552 3.19 -35.05 -0.23
N ASP A 553 2.63 -36.20 -0.63
CA ASP A 553 2.74 -37.43 0.14
C ASP A 553 4.09 -38.14 0.00
N ALA A 554 4.47 -38.79 1.10
CA ALA A 554 5.68 -39.60 1.17
C ALA A 554 5.54 -40.86 0.32
N ARG A 555 6.41 -40.97 -0.67
CA ARG A 555 6.59 -42.17 -1.50
C ARG A 555 8.04 -42.24 -1.97
N ARG A 556 8.41 -43.33 -2.62
CA ARG A 556 9.78 -43.53 -3.09
C ARG A 556 9.99 -42.84 -4.44
N PHE A 557 10.91 -41.88 -4.47
CA PHE A 557 11.35 -41.19 -5.70
C PHE A 557 12.80 -41.55 -6.04
N ARG A 558 13.14 -41.51 -7.32
CA ARG A 558 14.51 -41.70 -7.81
C ARG A 558 14.84 -40.60 -8.82
N THR A 559 16.10 -40.19 -8.86
CA THR A 559 16.61 -39.36 -9.95
C THR A 559 16.31 -40.02 -11.30
N GLY A 560 15.76 -39.25 -12.22
CA GLY A 560 15.31 -39.71 -13.53
C GLY A 560 13.83 -40.06 -13.62
N ASP A 561 13.11 -40.19 -12.50
CA ASP A 561 11.66 -40.38 -12.51
C ASP A 561 10.97 -39.20 -13.22
N VAL A 562 9.88 -39.47 -13.94
CA VAL A 562 9.02 -38.45 -14.52
C VAL A 562 7.71 -38.42 -13.74
N LEU A 563 7.43 -37.28 -13.14
CA LEU A 563 6.24 -37.01 -12.34
C LEU A 563 5.25 -36.27 -13.21
N VAL A 564 4.03 -36.78 -13.36
CA VAL A 564 2.97 -36.11 -14.14
C VAL A 564 1.81 -35.82 -13.21
N GLU A 565 1.41 -34.55 -13.11
CA GLU A 565 0.18 -34.14 -12.41
C GLU A 565 -0.91 -33.95 -13.46
N HIS A 566 -1.99 -34.71 -13.35
CA HIS A 566 -3.13 -34.67 -14.28
C HIS A 566 -4.22 -33.67 -13.86
N GLY A 567 -4.18 -33.18 -12.63
CA GLY A 567 -4.95 -32.03 -12.15
C GLY A 567 -4.28 -30.69 -12.42
N LEU A 568 -4.90 -29.61 -11.93
CA LEU A 568 -4.26 -28.30 -11.84
C LEU A 568 -3.22 -28.33 -10.72
N LEU A 569 -1.92 -28.20 -11.06
CA LEU A 569 -0.87 -28.13 -10.05
C LEU A 569 -0.71 -26.69 -9.56
N ASN A 570 -0.93 -26.45 -8.27
CA ASN A 570 -0.78 -25.14 -7.66
C ASN A 570 0.41 -25.11 -6.69
N THR A 571 1.35 -24.21 -6.94
CA THR A 571 2.63 -24.12 -6.23
C THR A 571 2.92 -22.68 -5.81
N VAL A 572 3.94 -22.47 -4.98
CA VAL A 572 4.30 -21.14 -4.46
C VAL A 572 5.69 -20.73 -4.95
N ALA A 573 5.80 -19.55 -5.56
CA ALA A 573 7.09 -18.98 -5.93
C ALA A 573 7.81 -18.43 -4.68
N GLY A 574 9.08 -18.81 -4.50
CA GLY A 574 9.96 -18.28 -3.44
C GLY A 574 9.40 -18.34 -2.00
N PRO A 575 8.95 -19.51 -1.50
CA PRO A 575 8.36 -19.61 -0.18
C PRO A 575 9.36 -19.24 0.94
N VAL A 576 8.85 -18.53 1.95
CA VAL A 576 9.61 -18.07 3.13
C VAL A 576 9.10 -18.73 4.41
N VAL A 577 8.09 -19.60 4.34
CA VAL A 577 7.43 -20.22 5.50
C VAL A 577 7.33 -21.74 5.28
N PRO A 578 7.58 -22.59 6.29
CA PRO A 578 7.33 -24.03 6.19
C PRO A 578 5.82 -24.28 6.21
N VAL A 579 5.33 -25.16 5.33
CA VAL A 579 3.94 -25.64 5.32
C VAL A 579 3.95 -27.12 5.71
N ASP A 580 2.90 -27.56 6.41
CA ASP A 580 2.79 -28.94 6.92
C ASP A 580 2.75 -29.95 5.77
N GLY A 581 3.82 -30.71 5.58
CA GLY A 581 3.93 -31.73 4.53
C GLY A 581 5.10 -32.69 4.75
N ARG A 582 4.96 -33.95 4.30
CA ARG A 582 5.99 -34.99 4.48
C ARG A 582 7.09 -34.93 3.41
N VAL A 583 6.78 -34.43 2.20
CA VAL A 583 7.71 -34.25 1.08
C VAL A 583 7.56 -32.85 0.50
N GLU A 584 8.68 -32.17 0.30
CA GLU A 584 8.77 -30.88 -0.39
C GLU A 584 9.24 -31.08 -1.83
N PHE A 585 8.45 -30.62 -2.79
CA PHE A 585 8.81 -30.61 -4.20
C PHE A 585 9.33 -29.23 -4.58
N LEU A 586 10.60 -29.15 -4.97
CA LEU A 586 11.19 -27.96 -5.57
C LEU A 586 11.18 -28.14 -7.09
N LEU A 587 10.33 -27.37 -7.75
CA LEU A 587 10.07 -27.49 -9.18
C LEU A 587 10.67 -26.30 -9.91
N TRP A 588 11.49 -26.57 -10.93
CA TRP A 588 11.89 -25.55 -11.89
C TRP A 588 10.79 -25.37 -12.92
N SER A 589 10.14 -24.21 -12.88
CA SER A 589 9.08 -23.80 -13.79
C SER A 589 9.65 -23.15 -15.05
N VAL A 590 9.04 -23.48 -16.19
CA VAL A 590 9.30 -22.89 -17.50
C VAL A 590 8.01 -22.34 -18.11
N THR A 591 6.88 -23.05 -17.96
CA THR A 591 5.57 -22.64 -18.51
C THR A 591 4.51 -22.31 -17.46
N GLY A 592 4.85 -22.48 -16.17
CA GLY A 592 3.94 -22.20 -15.06
C GLY A 592 3.41 -20.76 -15.10
N ARG A 593 2.17 -20.58 -14.66
CA ARG A 593 1.40 -19.35 -14.81
C ARG A 593 1.24 -18.65 -13.49
N ARG A 594 1.66 -17.39 -13.44
CA ARG A 594 1.73 -16.62 -12.19
C ARG A 594 0.39 -15.96 -11.87
N VAL A 595 -0.08 -16.17 -10.65
CA VAL A 595 -1.21 -15.46 -10.03
C VAL A 595 -0.76 -14.87 -8.70
N SER A 596 -1.01 -13.59 -8.49
CA SER A 596 -0.71 -12.92 -7.22
C SER A 596 -1.86 -13.11 -6.23
N VAL A 597 -1.55 -13.42 -4.98
CA VAL A 597 -2.53 -13.42 -3.88
C VAL A 597 -2.31 -12.16 -3.09
N VAL A 598 -3.35 -11.34 -2.93
CA VAL A 598 -3.29 -10.05 -2.24
C VAL A 598 -4.11 -10.07 -0.96
N ASP A 599 -3.67 -9.35 0.07
CA ASP A 599 -4.48 -9.12 1.27
C ASP A 599 -5.59 -8.07 1.04
N SER A 600 -6.39 -7.82 2.07
CA SER A 600 -7.45 -6.79 2.03
C SER A 600 -6.92 -5.36 1.81
N PHE A 601 -5.60 -5.14 1.87
CA PHE A 601 -4.93 -3.87 1.60
C PHE A 601 -4.28 -3.82 0.21
N GLY A 602 -4.39 -4.89 -0.59
CA GLY A 602 -3.82 -5.00 -1.93
C GLY A 602 -2.34 -5.38 -1.97
N SER A 603 -1.73 -5.71 -0.82
CA SER A 603 -0.33 -6.14 -0.75
C SER A 603 -0.21 -7.60 -1.17
N VAL A 604 0.78 -7.93 -2.01
CA VAL A 604 1.04 -9.33 -2.40
C VAL A 604 1.57 -10.11 -1.21
N VAL A 605 0.76 -11.05 -0.71
CA VAL A 605 1.13 -11.92 0.41
C VAL A 605 1.73 -13.25 -0.06
N GLN A 606 1.40 -13.68 -1.28
CA GLN A 606 1.90 -14.93 -1.85
C GLN A 606 1.83 -14.86 -3.39
N GLU A 607 2.81 -15.44 -4.08
CA GLU A 607 2.75 -15.66 -5.52
C GLU A 607 2.48 -17.14 -5.79
N ARG A 608 1.32 -17.45 -6.40
CA ARG A 608 0.97 -18.80 -6.83
C ARG A 608 1.45 -19.01 -8.27
N VAL A 609 1.98 -20.20 -8.53
CA VAL A 609 2.39 -20.66 -9.86
C VAL A 609 1.58 -21.90 -10.20
N LEU A 610 0.73 -21.77 -11.23
CA LEU A 610 -0.20 -22.80 -11.67
C LEU A 610 0.34 -23.50 -12.90
N PHE A 611 0.26 -24.83 -12.93
CA PHE A 611 0.57 -25.62 -14.12
C PHE A 611 -0.69 -26.31 -14.62
N ALA A 612 -0.82 -26.36 -15.95
CA ALA A 612 -1.96 -26.97 -16.59
C ALA A 612 -2.00 -28.50 -16.35
N PRO A 613 -3.17 -29.13 -16.46
CA PRO A 613 -3.34 -30.58 -16.44
C PRO A 613 -2.36 -31.31 -17.36
N GLY A 614 -1.73 -32.36 -16.87
CA GLY A 614 -0.79 -33.20 -17.61
C GLY A 614 0.65 -32.65 -17.66
N THR A 615 0.98 -31.64 -16.86
CA THR A 615 2.35 -31.12 -16.80
C THR A 615 3.30 -32.16 -16.19
N ALA A 616 4.41 -32.41 -16.89
CA ALA A 616 5.41 -33.40 -16.52
C ALA A 616 6.67 -32.76 -15.93
N PHE A 617 7.26 -33.40 -14.91
CA PHE A 617 8.46 -32.96 -14.22
C PHE A 617 9.47 -34.10 -14.11
N LYS A 618 10.70 -33.90 -14.55
CA LYS A 618 11.79 -34.87 -14.43
C LYS A 618 12.55 -34.64 -13.12
N VAL A 619 12.62 -35.67 -12.28
CA VAL A 619 13.38 -35.64 -11.01
C VAL A 619 14.87 -35.59 -11.30
N LEU A 620 15.53 -34.57 -10.76
CA LEU A 620 16.97 -34.36 -10.88
C LEU A 620 17.72 -34.86 -9.65
N ALA A 621 17.17 -34.62 -8.47
CA ALA A 621 17.77 -35.04 -7.20
C ALA A 621 16.68 -35.33 -6.17
N VAL A 622 16.99 -36.26 -5.26
CA VAL A 622 16.18 -36.59 -4.09
C VAL A 622 17.08 -36.50 -2.88
N VAL A 623 16.66 -35.73 -1.88
CA VAL A 623 17.31 -35.64 -0.58
C VAL A 623 16.39 -36.28 0.44
N GLU A 624 16.89 -37.34 1.09
CA GLU A 624 16.13 -38.08 2.10
C GLU A 624 15.73 -37.18 3.29
N ALA A 625 14.69 -37.59 4.00
CA ALA A 625 14.24 -36.92 5.21
C ALA A 625 15.28 -37.08 6.33
N GLU A 626 15.40 -36.04 7.17
CA GLU A 626 16.18 -36.03 8.41
C GLU A 626 15.24 -35.82 9.60
N GLU A 627 15.74 -36.00 10.83
CA GLU A 627 14.94 -35.85 12.06
C GLU A 627 14.30 -34.46 12.21
N SER A 628 14.89 -33.43 11.59
CA SER A 628 14.44 -32.03 11.64
C SER A 628 14.07 -31.43 10.26
N ALA A 629 13.98 -32.23 9.20
CA ALA A 629 13.70 -31.73 7.86
C ALA A 629 13.00 -32.77 6.97
N PRO A 630 11.96 -32.38 6.20
CA PRO A 630 11.24 -33.29 5.31
C PRO A 630 12.13 -33.77 4.13
N MET A 631 11.67 -34.84 3.47
CA MET A 631 12.28 -35.28 2.20
C MET A 631 12.11 -34.17 1.16
N GLN A 632 13.14 -33.91 0.34
CA GLN A 632 13.08 -32.92 -0.73
C GLN A 632 13.28 -33.59 -2.09
N VAL A 633 12.38 -33.32 -3.03
CA VAL A 633 12.45 -33.79 -4.41
C VAL A 633 12.65 -32.59 -5.32
N MET A 634 13.79 -32.53 -6.00
CA MET A 634 14.11 -31.46 -6.95
C MET A 634 13.80 -31.95 -8.35
N ALA A 635 12.89 -31.29 -9.05
CA ALA A 635 12.47 -31.67 -10.39
C ALA A 635 12.39 -30.46 -11.32
N GLN A 636 12.48 -30.72 -12.62
CA GLN A 636 12.36 -29.71 -13.66
C GLN A 636 11.18 -30.02 -14.56
N GLU A 637 10.40 -29.00 -14.90
CA GLU A 637 9.34 -29.10 -15.89
C GLU A 637 9.88 -29.54 -17.26
N VAL A 638 9.24 -30.54 -17.87
CA VAL A 638 9.57 -31.07 -19.18
C VAL A 638 8.78 -30.32 -20.25
N VAL A 639 9.49 -29.55 -21.09
CA VAL A 639 8.87 -28.74 -22.16
C VAL A 639 9.34 -29.20 -23.54
N GLY A 640 8.40 -29.60 -24.41
CA GLY A 640 8.69 -30.05 -25.77
C GLY A 640 9.47 -31.38 -25.82
N ARG A 641 10.27 -31.59 -26.88
CA ARG A 641 11.11 -32.80 -27.06
C ARG A 641 12.50 -32.68 -26.42
N HIS A 642 12.86 -31.51 -25.89
CA HIS A 642 14.20 -31.23 -25.37
C HIS A 642 14.28 -31.54 -23.88
N HIS A 643 15.11 -32.53 -23.56
CA HIS A 643 15.41 -32.99 -22.19
C HIS A 643 16.65 -32.29 -21.60
N GLU A 644 17.16 -31.25 -22.27
CA GLU A 644 18.40 -30.59 -21.88
C GLU A 644 18.15 -29.55 -20.80
N LEU A 645 18.86 -29.72 -19.68
CA LEU A 645 18.87 -28.80 -18.55
C LEU A 645 19.51 -27.48 -18.98
N PRO A 646 18.83 -26.32 -18.84
CA PRO A 646 19.50 -25.04 -18.86
C PRO A 646 20.66 -25.05 -17.84
N PRO A 647 21.84 -24.50 -18.17
CA PRO A 647 22.97 -24.50 -17.25
C PRO A 647 22.59 -23.84 -15.92
N GLY A 648 22.85 -24.54 -14.80
CA GLY A 648 22.67 -23.99 -13.45
C GLY A 648 21.29 -24.22 -12.81
N VAL A 649 20.33 -24.89 -13.47
CA VAL A 649 19.01 -25.22 -12.89
C VAL A 649 19.13 -26.04 -11.62
N LEU A 650 19.90 -27.13 -11.64
CA LEU A 650 20.10 -27.98 -10.45
C LEU A 650 20.72 -27.18 -9.30
N GLY A 651 21.72 -26.33 -9.58
CA GLY A 651 22.33 -25.48 -8.55
C GLY A 651 21.35 -24.44 -7.97
N SER A 652 20.40 -23.93 -8.75
CA SER A 652 19.33 -23.05 -8.25
C SER A 652 18.35 -23.80 -7.35
N LEU A 653 17.97 -25.03 -7.72
CA LEU A 653 17.12 -25.89 -6.90
C LEU A 653 17.82 -26.31 -5.60
N GLU A 654 19.11 -26.65 -5.65
CA GLU A 654 19.93 -26.97 -4.47
C GLU A 654 20.03 -25.78 -3.51
N ARG A 655 20.26 -24.56 -4.01
CA ARG A 655 20.28 -23.35 -3.17
C ARG A 655 18.93 -23.10 -2.50
N ALA A 656 17.83 -23.26 -3.23
CA ALA A 656 16.48 -23.12 -2.67
C ALA A 656 16.19 -24.19 -1.62
N ALA A 657 16.59 -25.44 -1.87
CA ALA A 657 16.45 -26.56 -0.95
C ALA A 657 17.20 -26.33 0.37
N VAL A 658 18.44 -25.84 0.28
CA VAL A 658 19.27 -25.48 1.45
C VAL A 658 18.62 -24.33 2.23
N ALA A 659 18.13 -23.29 1.54
CA ALA A 659 17.46 -22.16 2.21
C ALA A 659 16.22 -22.60 3.00
N LEU A 660 15.40 -23.49 2.43
CA LEU A 660 14.22 -24.04 3.10
C LEU A 660 14.58 -24.90 4.31
N ARG A 661 15.60 -25.76 4.20
CA ARG A 661 16.09 -26.56 5.35
C ARG A 661 16.63 -25.67 6.47
N HIS A 662 17.36 -24.61 6.14
CA HIS A 662 17.83 -23.65 7.14
C HIS A 662 16.67 -22.94 7.85
N HIS A 663 15.62 -22.58 7.11
CA HIS A 663 14.44 -21.97 7.69
C HIS A 663 13.70 -22.94 8.62
N ALA A 664 13.44 -24.18 8.16
CA ALA A 664 12.79 -25.22 8.97
C ALA A 664 13.55 -25.50 10.29
N ARG A 665 14.88 -25.51 10.25
CA ARG A 665 15.73 -25.67 11.44
C ARG A 665 15.75 -24.45 12.37
N ALA A 666 15.43 -23.26 11.88
CA ALA A 666 15.39 -22.04 12.69
C ALA A 666 14.02 -21.83 13.36
N THR A 667 12.97 -22.46 12.83
CA THR A 667 11.60 -22.41 13.35
C THR A 667 11.20 -23.60 14.22
N ALA A 668 11.99 -24.69 14.20
CA ALA A 668 11.90 -25.82 15.13
C ALA A 668 12.69 -25.51 16.42
#